data_AF-A0A9C8WTQ9-F1
#
_entry.id   AF-A0A9C8WTQ9-F1
#
_cell.length_a   1.000
_cell.length_b   1.000
_cell.length_c   1.000
_cell.angle_alpha   90.00
_cell.angle_beta   90.00
_cell.angle_gamma   90.00
#
_symmetry.space_group_name_H-M   'P 1'
#
loop_
_entity.id
_entity.type
_entity.pdbx_description
1 polymer ?
#
loop_
_entity_poly.entity_id
_entity_poly.type
_entity_poly.pdbx_seq_one_letter_code
_entity_poly.pdbx_strand_id
1 'polypeptide(L)'
;MQMVSCRVLVLPLFLLLLFAGASGARAAETVWTCSMHPQIQLPEAGQCPICFMDLIEVQKEKDVDRQSLRQISFDERARKLARVEVRPVIRGRAAIEIRMVGKVDYDETRVGTITSWVSGRIDKLFVDYTGSHVRRGQPMAKVYSPELLTAQAELIQSSIALKRAERSGNEIIKKTAGRTLAASREKLRLLGLGNGQLQAIEKQGKPTDHITLTAPMSGIVIKKDVNEGMYVKTGTPIYTLADLDRVWVILEAYESDLQSITLGQQVQFTVESYPGTLFKGEVAYIDPLVNNKTRTIRVRLNVDNKDAKLKPGMFVRATAAGMENSVPGTEPLLIPASAPLVTGKRALVYVQLPDRAGVYVGREVILGPRRGDYFEVKKGLREGELVVTRGNFKIDSAIQLQARPSLMNPYLEEPADPNLSLPSLFVSRLNMLNRSFAELSRAIHEKDKARQSTALKKFSASLAEIKTEKLAENERLSWRELSMLLTCDLTLLEEAENDRETEQMYATLAEHFNQIRRRFGLHDQAAAILGSAELRKKITVLLARYLDLQHHLSADDVEGALADSTALASLAEPVITGLDETGYEQGSDLGNQLSEDIRLLQTAESLDDIRSGFYPLSKTMTRIIETFGSSDSKPLFVLFCPMAFDNKGATWLSASEKIKNPYYGTMMLNCGEVRRQISQ
;
A
#
# COMPACT_ATOMS: atom_id res chain seq x y z
N MET A 1 -87.62 19.51 -31.28
CA MET A 1 -88.83 19.23 -30.45
C MET A 1 -88.46 18.23 -29.37
N GLN A 2 -89.00 18.40 -28.17
CA GLN A 2 -88.48 17.96 -26.86
C GLN A 2 -88.46 16.46 -26.56
N MET A 3 -87.71 16.15 -25.50
CA MET A 3 -87.32 14.92 -24.80
C MET A 3 -88.40 13.84 -24.46
N VAL A 4 -87.88 12.74 -23.90
CA VAL A 4 -88.40 11.83 -22.82
C VAL A 4 -88.65 10.39 -23.33
N SER A 5 -88.03 9.31 -22.82
CA SER A 5 -88.18 8.75 -21.47
C SER A 5 -87.08 7.73 -21.04
N CYS A 6 -87.16 7.24 -19.80
CA CYS A 6 -86.11 6.91 -18.84
C CYS A 6 -86.19 5.46 -18.27
N ARG A 7 -85.03 4.93 -17.80
CA ARG A 7 -84.74 3.81 -16.82
C ARG A 7 -85.08 2.34 -17.19
N VAL A 8 -84.12 1.39 -17.30
CA VAL A 8 -83.26 0.65 -16.31
C VAL A 8 -83.97 -0.53 -15.61
N LEU A 9 -83.52 -1.79 -15.80
CA LEU A 9 -82.80 -2.65 -14.82
C LEU A 9 -82.60 -4.13 -15.27
N VAL A 10 -81.33 -4.57 -15.13
CA VAL A 10 -80.63 -5.87 -15.03
C VAL A 10 -81.41 -7.18 -14.72
N LEU A 11 -80.99 -8.29 -15.37
CA LEU A 11 -81.33 -9.72 -15.05
C LEU A 11 -80.03 -10.56 -14.84
N PRO A 12 -80.09 -11.74 -14.16
CA PRO A 12 -79.02 -12.27 -13.30
C PRO A 12 -78.20 -13.42 -13.90
N LEU A 13 -77.00 -13.65 -13.32
CA LEU A 13 -76.10 -14.77 -13.62
C LEU A 13 -76.26 -15.89 -12.58
N PHE A 14 -76.36 -17.12 -13.09
CA PHE A 14 -76.66 -18.36 -12.38
C PHE A 14 -75.45 -18.92 -11.60
N LEU A 15 -75.80 -19.71 -10.59
CA LEU A 15 -75.05 -20.26 -9.46
C LEU A 15 -74.37 -21.61 -9.77
N LEU A 16 -73.20 -21.90 -9.18
CA LEU A 16 -72.78 -23.12 -8.42
C LEU A 16 -71.35 -23.65 -8.66
N LEU A 17 -70.53 -23.52 -7.60
CA LEU A 17 -69.72 -24.54 -6.91
C LEU A 17 -68.76 -25.46 -7.69
N LEU A 18 -67.44 -25.27 -7.46
CA LEU A 18 -66.47 -26.31 -7.09
C LEU A 18 -65.15 -25.66 -6.64
N PHE A 19 -65.01 -25.40 -5.34
CA PHE A 19 -63.72 -25.13 -4.69
C PHE A 19 -63.11 -26.48 -4.30
N ALA A 20 -62.13 -26.95 -5.08
CA ALA A 20 -61.22 -28.03 -4.73
C ALA A 20 -59.81 -27.58 -5.09
N GLY A 21 -58.90 -27.68 -4.12
CA GLY A 21 -57.58 -27.07 -4.15
C GLY A 21 -56.68 -27.54 -5.30
N ALA A 22 -55.92 -26.59 -5.81
CA ALA A 22 -54.63 -26.85 -6.45
C ALA A 22 -53.64 -25.81 -5.91
N SER A 23 -52.76 -26.28 -5.03
CA SER A 23 -51.53 -25.61 -4.66
C SER A 23 -50.71 -25.32 -5.92
N GLY A 24 -50.69 -24.06 -6.34
CA GLY A 24 -49.83 -23.59 -7.43
C GLY A 24 -48.37 -23.66 -7.00
N ALA A 25 -47.65 -24.66 -7.50
CA ALA A 25 -46.21 -24.69 -7.48
C ALA A 25 -45.67 -23.44 -8.19
N ARG A 26 -44.84 -22.66 -7.50
CA ARG A 26 -44.15 -21.49 -8.04
C ARG A 26 -43.23 -21.98 -9.17
N ALA A 27 -43.62 -21.74 -10.42
CA ALA A 27 -42.78 -22.04 -11.58
C ALA A 27 -41.50 -21.21 -11.49
N ALA A 28 -40.35 -21.83 -11.82
CA ALA A 28 -39.07 -21.15 -11.84
C ALA A 28 -39.12 -19.98 -12.84
N GLU A 29 -39.01 -18.74 -12.35
CA GLU A 29 -38.91 -17.55 -13.20
C GLU A 29 -37.62 -17.60 -14.02
N THR A 30 -37.78 -17.83 -15.32
CA THR A 30 -36.75 -17.70 -16.35
C THR A 30 -36.37 -16.22 -16.48
N VAL A 31 -35.08 -15.91 -16.46
CA VAL A 31 -34.57 -14.52 -16.51
C VAL A 31 -33.71 -14.35 -17.76
N TRP A 32 -33.90 -13.24 -18.48
CA TRP A 32 -33.24 -12.91 -19.76
C TRP A 32 -32.32 -11.70 -19.62
N THR A 33 -31.14 -11.69 -20.27
CA THR A 33 -30.13 -10.61 -20.16
C THR A 33 -29.40 -10.26 -21.48
N CYS A 34 -28.90 -9.01 -21.68
CA CYS A 34 -28.10 -8.61 -22.87
C CYS A 34 -26.61 -8.84 -22.61
N SER A 35 -25.90 -9.49 -23.55
CA SER A 35 -24.44 -9.74 -23.48
C SER A 35 -23.60 -8.50 -23.21
N MET A 36 -24.07 -7.33 -23.67
CA MET A 36 -23.38 -6.04 -23.50
C MET A 36 -23.84 -5.26 -22.26
N HIS A 37 -25.04 -5.54 -21.72
CA HIS A 37 -25.56 -4.90 -20.52
C HIS A 37 -26.17 -5.93 -19.57
N PRO A 38 -25.34 -6.76 -18.90
CA PRO A 38 -25.82 -7.86 -18.07
C PRO A 38 -26.72 -7.40 -16.91
N GLN A 39 -26.54 -6.15 -16.47
CA GLN A 39 -27.37 -5.49 -15.45
C GLN A 39 -28.87 -5.44 -15.77
N ILE A 40 -29.25 -5.58 -17.04
CA ILE A 40 -30.66 -5.70 -17.43
C ILE A 40 -31.08 -7.17 -17.32
N GLN A 41 -31.96 -7.45 -16.36
CA GLN A 41 -32.60 -8.74 -16.18
C GLN A 41 -34.11 -8.57 -16.34
N LEU A 42 -34.67 -9.18 -17.38
CA LEU A 42 -36.10 -9.12 -17.68
C LEU A 42 -36.72 -10.53 -17.55
N PRO A 43 -37.98 -10.63 -17.11
CA PRO A 43 -38.67 -11.91 -16.96
C PRO A 43 -39.07 -12.54 -18.31
N GLU A 44 -39.02 -11.76 -19.40
CA GLU A 44 -39.48 -12.17 -20.73
C GLU A 44 -38.40 -11.93 -21.80
N ALA A 45 -38.44 -12.71 -22.88
CA ALA A 45 -37.58 -12.52 -24.03
C ALA A 45 -37.91 -11.19 -24.73
N GLY A 46 -36.89 -10.45 -25.16
CA GLY A 46 -37.09 -9.14 -25.78
C GLY A 46 -35.77 -8.49 -26.18
N GLN A 47 -35.82 -7.21 -26.52
CA GLN A 47 -34.64 -6.40 -26.81
C GLN A 47 -34.20 -5.63 -25.57
N CYS A 48 -32.90 -5.48 -25.39
CA CYS A 48 -32.37 -4.67 -24.32
C CYS A 48 -32.73 -3.18 -24.51
N PRO A 49 -33.19 -2.48 -23.46
CA PRO A 49 -33.53 -1.06 -23.51
C PRO A 49 -32.32 -0.13 -23.72
N ILE A 50 -31.08 -0.65 -23.60
CA ILE A 50 -29.84 0.13 -23.82
C ILE A 50 -29.19 -0.22 -25.16
N CYS A 51 -28.91 -1.52 -25.39
CA CYS A 51 -28.19 -2.01 -26.59
C CYS A 51 -29.11 -2.30 -27.80
N PHE A 52 -30.43 -2.41 -27.60
CA PHE A 52 -31.41 -2.92 -28.58
C PHE A 52 -31.08 -4.29 -29.20
N MET A 53 -30.13 -5.04 -28.62
CA MET A 53 -29.85 -6.43 -29.00
C MET A 53 -30.76 -7.40 -28.26
N ASP A 54 -30.97 -8.58 -28.85
CA ASP A 54 -31.80 -9.65 -28.28
C ASP A 54 -31.23 -10.16 -26.95
N LEU A 55 -32.12 -10.34 -25.97
CA LEU A 55 -31.80 -10.89 -24.67
C LEU A 55 -31.59 -12.40 -24.76
N ILE A 56 -30.75 -12.93 -23.88
CA ILE A 56 -30.35 -14.34 -23.82
C ILE A 56 -30.81 -14.95 -22.50
N GLU A 57 -31.31 -16.18 -22.54
CA GLU A 57 -31.80 -16.92 -21.38
C GLU A 57 -30.67 -17.26 -20.38
N VAL A 58 -30.86 -16.94 -19.10
CA VAL A 58 -29.93 -17.27 -18.01
C VAL A 58 -30.37 -18.56 -17.33
N GLN A 59 -29.58 -19.63 -17.47
CA GLN A 59 -29.81 -20.87 -16.74
C GLN A 59 -29.40 -20.71 -15.27
N LYS A 60 -30.38 -20.82 -14.34
CA LYS A 60 -30.10 -20.88 -12.89
C LYS A 60 -29.53 -22.26 -12.53
N GLU A 61 -28.24 -22.34 -12.23
CA GLU A 61 -27.65 -23.53 -11.61
C GLU A 61 -28.19 -23.75 -10.19
N LYS A 62 -28.38 -25.02 -9.80
CA LYS A 62 -28.79 -25.44 -8.46
C LYS A 62 -27.82 -24.87 -7.41
N ASP A 63 -28.37 -24.29 -6.35
CA ASP A 63 -27.61 -23.65 -5.27
C ASP A 63 -26.58 -24.60 -4.65
N VAL A 64 -25.34 -24.44 -5.08
CA VAL A 64 -24.17 -24.76 -4.28
C VAL A 64 -24.12 -23.70 -3.18
N ASP A 65 -24.10 -24.14 -1.92
CA ASP A 65 -23.90 -23.32 -0.72
C ASP A 65 -22.93 -22.15 -1.01
N ARG A 66 -23.49 -20.94 -1.14
CA ARG A 66 -22.77 -19.77 -1.67
C ARG A 66 -22.06 -19.08 -0.52
N GLN A 67 -20.74 -18.94 -0.64
CA GLN A 67 -19.94 -18.21 0.35
C GLN A 67 -19.77 -16.73 0.00
N SER A 68 -19.95 -16.33 -1.26
CA SER A 68 -19.71 -14.96 -1.76
C SER A 68 -20.59 -14.66 -2.97
N LEU A 69 -20.93 -13.39 -3.16
CA LEU A 69 -21.60 -12.94 -4.39
C LEU A 69 -20.70 -13.06 -5.63
N ARG A 70 -19.37 -13.09 -5.42
CA ARG A 70 -18.33 -13.29 -6.44
C ARG A 70 -17.93 -14.77 -6.58
N GLN A 71 -18.81 -15.69 -6.18
CA GLN A 71 -18.58 -17.13 -6.32
C GLN A 71 -19.10 -17.64 -7.67
N ILE A 72 -18.29 -18.42 -8.34
CA ILE A 72 -18.68 -19.17 -9.54
C ILE A 72 -18.20 -20.62 -9.44
N SER A 73 -19.03 -21.53 -9.95
CA SER A 73 -18.72 -22.95 -10.07
C SER A 73 -18.52 -23.27 -11.54
N PHE A 74 -17.46 -24.00 -11.86
CA PHE A 74 -17.23 -24.59 -13.17
C PHE A 74 -17.21 -26.10 -13.08
N ASP A 75 -17.87 -26.75 -14.02
CA ASP A 75 -17.69 -28.17 -14.27
C ASP A 75 -16.29 -28.44 -14.83
N GLU A 76 -15.87 -29.70 -14.84
CA GLU A 76 -14.51 -30.06 -15.25
C GLU A 76 -14.23 -29.65 -16.71
N ARG A 77 -15.24 -29.71 -17.57
CA ARG A 77 -15.16 -29.32 -18.97
C ARG A 77 -14.98 -27.80 -19.12
N ALA A 78 -15.81 -26.98 -18.48
CA ALA A 78 -15.66 -25.52 -18.51
C ALA A 78 -14.32 -25.09 -17.94
N ARG A 79 -13.84 -25.73 -16.87
CA ARG A 79 -12.52 -25.44 -16.28
C ARG A 79 -11.38 -25.71 -17.27
N LYS A 80 -11.41 -26.84 -17.99
CA LYS A 80 -10.42 -27.17 -19.03
C LYS A 80 -10.50 -26.23 -20.23
N LEU A 81 -11.70 -25.86 -20.68
CA LEU A 81 -11.92 -24.89 -21.77
C LEU A 81 -11.45 -23.48 -21.39
N ALA A 82 -11.69 -23.07 -20.14
CA ALA A 82 -11.21 -21.81 -19.60
C ALA A 82 -9.68 -21.80 -19.43
N ARG A 83 -9.03 -22.97 -19.39
CA ARG A 83 -7.59 -23.17 -19.12
C ARG A 83 -7.19 -22.56 -17.79
N VAL A 84 -7.99 -22.87 -16.76
CA VAL A 84 -7.76 -22.34 -15.41
C VAL A 84 -6.54 -23.03 -14.80
N GLU A 85 -5.55 -22.23 -14.41
CA GLU A 85 -4.38 -22.69 -13.66
C GLU A 85 -4.33 -21.96 -12.32
N VAL A 86 -3.95 -22.68 -11.26
CA VAL A 86 -3.86 -22.14 -9.90
C VAL A 86 -2.46 -22.32 -9.33
N ARG A 87 -2.06 -21.39 -8.47
CA ARG A 87 -0.81 -21.44 -7.70
C ARG A 87 -1.08 -21.07 -6.23
N PRO A 88 -0.33 -21.62 -5.27
CA PRO A 88 -0.46 -21.24 -3.88
C PRO A 88 0.09 -19.82 -3.64
N VAL A 89 -0.53 -19.08 -2.72
CA VAL A 89 0.04 -17.88 -2.10
C VAL A 89 1.20 -18.32 -1.22
N ILE A 90 2.38 -17.76 -1.46
CA ILE A 90 3.61 -18.10 -0.72
C ILE A 90 4.03 -16.91 0.13
N ARG A 91 4.61 -17.17 1.31
CA ARG A 91 5.48 -16.19 1.97
C ARG A 91 6.90 -16.37 1.46
N GLY A 92 7.58 -15.27 1.17
CA GLY A 92 8.98 -15.34 0.84
C GLY A 92 9.58 -14.01 0.43
N ARG A 93 10.89 -14.07 0.18
CA ARG A 93 11.68 -12.92 -0.28
C ARG A 93 11.78 -12.98 -1.80
N ALA A 94 11.01 -12.16 -2.47
CA ALA A 94 11.25 -11.89 -3.88
C ALA A 94 12.23 -10.72 -3.99
N ALA A 95 13.38 -10.97 -4.62
CA ALA A 95 14.35 -9.93 -4.90
C ALA A 95 13.77 -8.94 -5.90
N ILE A 96 13.94 -7.64 -5.64
CA ILE A 96 13.60 -6.60 -6.59
C ILE A 96 14.68 -6.65 -7.68
N GLU A 97 14.29 -6.94 -8.92
CA GLU A 97 15.22 -6.87 -10.05
C GLU A 97 15.30 -5.43 -10.54
N ILE A 98 16.42 -4.76 -10.25
CA ILE A 98 16.67 -3.39 -10.70
C ILE A 98 17.42 -3.48 -12.03
N ARG A 99 16.85 -2.86 -13.05
CA ARG A 99 17.44 -2.80 -14.39
C ARG A 99 18.09 -1.45 -14.59
N MET A 100 19.39 -1.46 -14.84
CA MET A 100 20.17 -0.26 -15.09
C MET A 100 20.78 -0.34 -16.48
N VAL A 101 20.95 0.83 -17.09
CA VAL A 101 21.68 0.98 -18.34
C VAL A 101 22.92 1.82 -18.09
N GLY A 102 23.93 1.64 -18.92
CA GLY A 102 25.17 2.35 -18.73
C GLY A 102 26.15 2.15 -19.87
N LYS A 103 27.39 2.55 -19.60
CA LYS A 103 28.50 2.41 -20.53
C LYS A 103 29.78 2.02 -19.83
N VAL A 104 30.65 1.34 -20.56
CA VAL A 104 32.03 1.11 -20.15
C VAL A 104 32.83 2.40 -20.34
N ASP A 105 33.66 2.74 -19.37
CA ASP A 105 34.52 3.92 -19.38
C ASP A 105 35.93 3.57 -18.87
N TYR A 106 36.89 4.46 -19.12
CA TYR A 106 38.26 4.30 -18.64
C TYR A 106 38.33 4.50 -17.12
N ASP A 107 39.25 3.78 -16.48
CA ASP A 107 39.64 4.08 -15.11
C ASP A 107 40.48 5.36 -15.10
N GLU A 108 39.89 6.48 -14.66
CA GLU A 108 40.57 7.78 -14.63
C GLU A 108 41.84 7.77 -13.78
N THR A 109 41.94 6.87 -12.78
CA THR A 109 43.15 6.73 -11.95
C THR A 109 44.31 6.08 -12.71
N ARG A 110 44.03 5.50 -13.88
CA ARG A 110 44.97 4.81 -14.77
C ARG A 110 45.14 5.51 -16.13
N VAL A 111 44.76 6.78 -16.20
CA VAL A 111 45.01 7.64 -17.37
C VAL A 111 46.23 8.52 -17.11
N GLY A 112 47.18 8.50 -18.03
CA GLY A 112 48.39 9.31 -17.98
C GLY A 112 48.52 10.21 -19.21
N THR A 113 48.72 11.50 -19.00
CA THR A 113 48.96 12.46 -20.09
C THR A 113 50.46 12.72 -20.23
N ILE A 114 50.99 12.48 -21.43
CA ILE A 114 52.36 12.84 -21.79
C ILE A 114 52.35 14.28 -22.29
N THR A 115 53.05 15.15 -21.57
CA THR A 115 53.26 16.55 -21.95
C THR A 115 54.68 16.79 -22.43
N SER A 116 54.89 17.89 -23.18
CA SER A 116 56.23 18.32 -23.55
C SER A 116 56.93 18.96 -22.35
N TRP A 117 58.15 18.52 -22.04
CA TRP A 117 58.99 19.14 -21.02
C TRP A 117 59.79 20.34 -21.55
N VAL A 118 59.90 20.46 -22.87
CA VAL A 118 60.67 21.50 -23.56
C VAL A 118 59.85 22.11 -24.69
N SER A 119 60.17 23.34 -25.05
CA SER A 119 59.59 23.98 -26.22
C SER A 119 60.36 23.56 -27.47
N GLY A 120 59.64 23.27 -28.56
CA GLY A 120 60.27 22.70 -29.76
C GLY A 120 59.30 22.29 -30.85
N ARG A 121 59.84 21.78 -31.95
CA ARG A 121 59.07 21.23 -33.07
C ARG A 121 59.03 19.71 -32.99
N ILE A 122 57.85 19.11 -33.15
CA ILE A 122 57.70 17.67 -33.34
C ILE A 122 58.27 17.34 -34.72
N ASP A 123 59.38 16.61 -34.75
CA ASP A 123 60.07 16.28 -36.01
C ASP A 123 59.61 14.92 -36.54
N LYS A 124 59.43 13.94 -35.64
CA LYS A 124 58.94 12.60 -35.99
C LYS A 124 58.04 12.02 -34.90
N LEU A 125 56.94 11.41 -35.28
CA LEU A 125 56.07 10.63 -34.40
C LEU A 125 56.36 9.14 -34.64
N PHE A 126 56.74 8.42 -33.60
CA PHE A 126 56.88 6.95 -33.67
C PHE A 126 55.53 6.25 -33.50
N VAL A 127 54.57 6.92 -32.86
CA VAL A 127 53.20 6.47 -32.67
C VAL A 127 52.26 7.52 -33.23
N ASP A 128 51.76 7.31 -34.44
CA ASP A 128 51.08 8.33 -35.24
C ASP A 128 49.55 8.23 -35.21
N TYR A 129 48.97 7.15 -34.68
CA TYR A 129 47.52 6.94 -34.57
C TYR A 129 47.05 6.53 -33.16
N THR A 130 45.82 6.92 -32.81
CA THR A 130 45.12 6.50 -31.59
C THR A 130 44.70 5.04 -31.67
N GLY A 131 44.64 4.35 -30.52
CA GLY A 131 44.40 2.91 -30.43
C GLY A 131 45.67 2.06 -30.42
N SER A 132 46.84 2.67 -30.66
CA SER A 132 48.13 1.99 -30.58
C SER A 132 48.45 1.53 -29.15
N HIS A 133 48.84 0.26 -29.00
CA HIS A 133 49.39 -0.25 -27.75
C HIS A 133 50.86 0.16 -27.58
N VAL A 134 51.20 0.67 -26.40
CA VAL A 134 52.54 1.12 -26.06
C VAL A 134 53.03 0.47 -24.77
N ARG A 135 54.32 0.17 -24.71
CA ARG A 135 54.99 -0.32 -23.50
C ARG A 135 55.72 0.81 -22.81
N ARG A 136 55.84 0.75 -21.49
CA ARG A 136 56.67 1.67 -20.71
C ARG A 136 58.10 1.74 -21.29
N GLY A 137 58.57 2.95 -21.55
CA GLY A 137 59.88 3.23 -22.15
C GLY A 137 59.93 3.22 -23.68
N GLN A 138 58.85 2.86 -24.36
CA GLN A 138 58.79 2.87 -25.83
C GLN A 138 58.92 4.30 -26.38
N PRO A 139 59.71 4.53 -27.44
CA PRO A 139 59.77 5.82 -28.14
C PRO A 139 58.42 6.23 -28.72
N MET A 140 57.99 7.46 -28.44
CA MET A 140 56.68 8.00 -28.84
C MET A 140 56.81 9.12 -29.86
N ALA A 141 57.70 10.09 -29.59
CA ALA A 141 57.93 11.24 -30.47
C ALA A 141 59.38 11.72 -30.36
N LYS A 142 59.89 12.33 -31.43
CA LYS A 142 61.17 12.99 -31.49
C LYS A 142 60.93 14.49 -31.61
N VAL A 143 61.43 15.26 -30.65
CA VAL A 143 61.21 16.71 -30.55
C VAL A 143 62.53 17.43 -30.77
N TYR A 144 62.56 18.32 -31.76
CA TYR A 144 63.66 19.25 -31.97
C TYR A 144 63.51 20.43 -31.00
N SER A 145 64.53 20.71 -30.18
CA SER A 145 64.51 21.82 -29.22
C SER A 145 65.85 22.57 -29.20
N PRO A 146 65.87 23.84 -29.66
CA PRO A 146 67.06 24.69 -29.56
C PRO A 146 67.48 24.96 -28.11
N GLU A 147 66.51 25.04 -27.20
CA GLU A 147 66.76 25.29 -25.78
C GLU A 147 67.55 24.14 -25.14
N LEU A 148 67.19 22.90 -25.48
CA LEU A 148 67.94 21.73 -25.02
C LEU A 148 69.36 21.68 -25.58
N LEU A 149 69.56 22.08 -26.83
CA LEU A 149 70.89 22.11 -27.43
C LEU A 149 71.84 23.02 -26.64
N THR A 150 71.37 24.22 -26.29
CA THR A 150 72.12 25.18 -25.48
C THR A 150 72.37 24.64 -24.07
N ALA A 151 71.35 24.08 -23.41
CA ALA A 151 71.49 23.53 -22.07
C ALA A 151 72.44 22.30 -22.02
N GLN A 152 72.46 21.47 -23.06
CA GLN A 152 73.42 20.36 -23.16
C GLN A 152 74.85 20.84 -23.38
N ALA A 153 75.04 21.87 -24.22
CA ALA A 153 76.36 22.49 -24.42
C ALA A 153 76.92 23.05 -23.10
N GLU A 154 76.08 23.71 -22.29
CA GLU A 154 76.45 24.20 -20.94
C GLU A 154 76.89 23.04 -20.01
N LEU A 155 76.16 21.92 -20.00
CA LEU A 155 76.52 20.74 -19.20
C LEU A 155 77.88 20.17 -19.62
N ILE A 156 78.10 20.01 -20.93
CA ILE A 156 79.33 19.44 -21.48
C ILE A 156 80.52 20.36 -21.17
N GLN A 157 80.38 21.67 -21.35
CA GLN A 157 81.43 22.64 -21.00
C GLN A 157 81.74 22.62 -19.50
N SER A 158 80.71 22.55 -18.66
CA SER A 158 80.88 22.44 -17.20
C SER A 158 81.59 21.14 -16.79
N SER A 159 81.30 20.02 -17.47
CA SER A 159 81.98 18.73 -17.26
C SER A 159 83.47 18.80 -17.65
N ILE A 160 83.79 19.44 -18.79
CA ILE A 160 85.17 19.66 -19.24
C ILE A 160 85.91 20.60 -18.27
N ALA A 161 85.26 21.67 -17.80
CA ALA A 161 85.83 22.61 -16.85
C ALA A 161 86.18 21.93 -15.52
N LEU A 162 85.32 21.05 -15.01
CA LEU A 162 85.60 20.25 -13.82
C LEU A 162 86.80 19.32 -14.03
N LYS A 163 86.84 18.57 -15.15
CA LYS A 163 87.99 17.70 -15.49
C LYS A 163 89.31 18.47 -15.61
N ARG A 164 89.28 19.73 -16.06
CA ARG A 164 90.46 20.61 -16.10
C ARG A 164 90.85 21.11 -14.70
N ALA A 165 89.87 21.50 -13.89
CA ALA A 165 90.08 21.92 -12.51
C ALA A 165 90.65 20.81 -11.62
N GLU A 166 90.28 19.55 -11.87
CA GLU A 166 90.86 18.38 -11.19
C GLU A 166 92.35 18.20 -11.50
N ARG A 167 92.81 18.60 -12.69
CA ARG A 167 94.22 18.52 -13.10
C ARG A 167 95.07 19.67 -12.56
N SER A 168 94.49 20.81 -12.17
CA SER A 168 95.22 22.00 -11.74
C SER A 168 95.53 22.06 -10.24
N GLY A 169 94.92 21.19 -9.42
CA GLY A 169 95.22 21.07 -7.98
C GLY A 169 94.65 22.16 -7.07
N ASN A 170 93.90 23.13 -7.59
CA ASN A 170 93.29 24.21 -6.78
C ASN A 170 91.87 23.83 -6.30
N GLU A 171 91.74 23.58 -4.99
CA GLU A 171 90.47 23.16 -4.35
C GLU A 171 89.33 24.18 -4.51
N ILE A 172 89.61 25.48 -4.58
CA ILE A 172 88.58 26.51 -4.76
C ILE A 172 87.99 26.43 -6.18
N ILE A 173 88.84 26.25 -7.19
CA ILE A 173 88.43 26.13 -8.59
C ILE A 173 87.64 24.84 -8.79
N LYS A 174 88.08 23.73 -8.18
CA LYS A 174 87.38 22.45 -8.21
C LYS A 174 85.97 22.54 -7.60
N LYS A 175 85.81 23.17 -6.43
CA LYS A 175 84.51 23.36 -5.79
C LYS A 175 83.57 24.23 -6.63
N THR A 176 84.07 25.31 -7.22
CA THR A 176 83.27 26.19 -8.10
C THR A 176 82.82 25.45 -9.35
N ALA A 177 83.72 24.76 -10.05
CA ALA A 177 83.38 23.96 -11.23
C ALA A 177 82.37 22.83 -10.90
N GLY A 178 82.49 22.21 -9.72
CA GLY A 178 81.55 21.20 -9.25
C GLY A 178 80.14 21.76 -9.02
N ARG A 179 80.01 22.96 -8.46
CA ARG A 179 78.72 23.64 -8.28
C ARG A 179 78.09 24.01 -9.63
N THR A 180 78.88 24.48 -10.59
CA THR A 180 78.39 24.80 -11.95
C THR A 180 77.89 23.56 -12.69
N LEU A 181 78.61 22.44 -12.56
CA LEU A 181 78.16 21.16 -13.12
C LEU A 181 76.86 20.70 -12.46
N ALA A 182 76.75 20.79 -11.13
CA ALA A 182 75.53 20.44 -10.41
C ALA A 182 74.34 21.31 -10.85
N ALA A 183 74.54 22.63 -11.02
CA ALA A 183 73.51 23.55 -11.53
C ALA A 183 73.07 23.20 -12.97
N SER A 184 74.02 22.84 -13.84
CA SER A 184 73.74 22.43 -15.22
C SER A 184 72.96 21.10 -15.28
N ARG A 185 73.31 20.14 -14.42
CA ARG A 185 72.57 18.88 -14.26
C ARG A 185 71.14 19.13 -13.79
N GLU A 186 70.98 20.00 -12.79
CA GLU A 186 69.67 20.32 -12.24
C GLU A 186 68.78 21.03 -13.27
N LYS A 187 69.33 21.97 -14.05
CA LYS A 187 68.62 22.62 -15.15
C LYS A 187 68.06 21.62 -16.16
N LEU A 188 68.85 20.65 -16.62
CA LEU A 188 68.38 19.62 -17.55
C LEU A 188 67.41 18.63 -16.90
N ARG A 189 67.57 18.33 -15.61
CA ARG A 189 66.61 17.52 -14.84
C ARG A 189 65.23 18.19 -14.78
N LEU A 190 65.19 19.50 -14.57
CA LEU A 190 63.95 20.30 -14.59
C LEU A 190 63.29 20.34 -15.99
N LEU A 191 64.10 20.23 -17.05
CA LEU A 191 63.63 20.07 -18.43
C LEU A 191 63.22 18.62 -18.77
N GLY A 192 63.07 17.76 -17.77
CA GLY A 192 62.50 16.42 -17.91
C GLY A 192 63.48 15.32 -18.32
N LEU A 193 64.79 15.57 -18.34
CA LEU A 193 65.78 14.53 -18.64
C LEU A 193 66.08 13.68 -17.40
N GLY A 194 66.03 12.35 -17.57
CA GLY A 194 66.36 11.41 -16.51
C GLY A 194 67.88 11.30 -16.26
N ASN A 195 68.27 10.84 -15.07
CA ASN A 195 69.69 10.66 -14.70
C ASN A 195 70.48 9.81 -15.71
N GLY A 196 69.87 8.78 -16.28
CA GLY A 196 70.50 7.94 -17.32
C GLY A 196 70.77 8.70 -18.62
N GLN A 197 69.85 9.58 -19.03
CA GLN A 197 70.03 10.43 -20.21
C GLN A 197 71.11 11.49 -19.97
N LEU A 198 71.16 12.09 -18.78
CA LEU A 198 72.21 13.04 -18.39
C LEU A 198 73.61 12.41 -18.46
N GLN A 199 73.78 11.20 -17.92
CA GLN A 199 75.06 10.48 -17.99
C GLN A 199 75.45 10.11 -19.43
N ALA A 200 74.47 9.78 -20.28
CA ALA A 200 74.72 9.50 -21.69
C ALA A 200 75.23 10.75 -22.42
N ILE A 201 74.64 11.92 -22.18
CA ILE A 201 75.06 13.20 -22.75
C ILE A 201 76.50 13.55 -22.31
N GLU A 202 76.82 13.38 -21.03
CA GLU A 202 78.17 13.62 -20.49
C GLU A 202 79.23 12.70 -21.09
N LYS A 203 78.89 11.43 -21.33
CA LYS A 203 79.79 10.45 -21.98
C LYS A 203 79.96 10.72 -23.47
N GLN A 204 78.88 11.10 -24.16
CA GLN A 204 78.87 11.33 -25.61
C GLN A 204 79.66 12.59 -25.98
N GLY A 205 79.68 13.61 -25.10
CA GLY A 205 80.49 14.82 -25.27
C GLY A 205 80.09 15.72 -26.45
N LYS A 206 78.95 15.43 -27.10
CA LYS A 206 78.37 16.23 -28.19
C LYS A 206 76.89 16.52 -27.89
N PRO A 207 76.45 17.79 -27.91
CA PRO A 207 75.05 18.12 -27.70
C PRO A 207 74.20 17.67 -28.91
N THR A 208 72.98 17.22 -28.64
CA THR A 208 72.00 16.78 -29.65
C THR A 208 70.83 17.77 -29.67
N ASP A 209 70.38 18.10 -30.87
CA ASP A 209 69.26 19.02 -31.14
C ASP A 209 67.87 18.36 -30.99
N HIS A 210 67.83 17.03 -30.88
CA HIS A 210 66.62 16.24 -30.71
C HIS A 210 66.58 15.49 -29.38
N ILE A 211 65.39 15.41 -28.79
CA ILE A 211 65.07 14.54 -27.66
C ILE A 211 63.99 13.54 -28.05
N THR A 212 64.12 12.30 -27.58
CA THR A 212 63.09 11.27 -27.75
C THR A 212 62.22 11.22 -26.50
N LEU A 213 60.93 11.51 -26.68
CA LEU A 213 59.92 11.32 -25.64
C LEU A 213 59.50 9.85 -25.61
N THR A 214 59.51 9.26 -24.42
CA THR A 214 59.16 7.85 -24.19
C THR A 214 57.90 7.72 -23.35
N ALA A 215 57.18 6.60 -23.50
CA ALA A 215 55.98 6.34 -22.71
C ALA A 215 56.31 6.12 -21.21
N PRO A 216 55.70 6.87 -20.27
CA PRO A 216 55.94 6.70 -18.83
C PRO A 216 55.27 5.44 -18.25
N MET A 217 54.23 4.94 -18.91
CA MET A 217 53.47 3.74 -18.55
C MET A 217 53.12 2.92 -19.80
N SER A 218 52.79 1.64 -19.59
CA SER A 218 52.19 0.81 -20.64
C SER A 218 50.69 1.09 -20.74
N GLY A 219 50.13 1.05 -21.94
CA GLY A 219 48.70 1.30 -22.15
C GLY A 219 48.36 1.49 -23.62
N ILE A 220 47.18 2.03 -23.90
CA ILE A 220 46.70 2.38 -25.24
C ILE A 220 46.65 3.89 -25.38
N VAL A 221 47.05 4.41 -26.55
CA VAL A 221 46.91 5.83 -26.89
C VAL A 221 45.44 6.15 -27.15
N ILE A 222 44.76 6.80 -26.20
CA ILE A 222 43.36 7.21 -26.36
C ILE A 222 43.23 8.53 -27.11
N LYS A 223 44.25 9.40 -27.00
CA LYS A 223 44.24 10.72 -27.63
C LYS A 223 45.64 11.10 -28.10
N LYS A 224 45.71 11.71 -29.28
CA LYS A 224 46.91 12.32 -29.86
C LYS A 224 46.58 13.77 -30.20
N ASP A 225 47.24 14.71 -29.52
CA ASP A 225 46.96 16.16 -29.65
C ASP A 225 47.94 16.87 -30.59
N VAL A 226 48.95 16.17 -31.12
CA VAL A 226 49.98 16.76 -32.00
C VAL A 226 50.21 15.95 -33.27
N ASN A 227 50.69 16.64 -34.31
CA ASN A 227 51.11 16.08 -35.58
C ASN A 227 52.57 16.44 -35.87
N GLU A 228 53.21 15.71 -36.78
CA GLU A 228 54.56 16.03 -37.26
C GLU A 228 54.59 17.44 -37.86
N GLY A 229 55.67 18.18 -37.59
CA GLY A 229 55.85 19.58 -37.98
C GLY A 229 55.27 20.60 -37.01
N MET A 230 54.40 20.21 -36.07
CA MET A 230 53.82 21.15 -35.10
C MET A 230 54.85 21.64 -34.08
N TYR A 231 54.71 22.91 -33.68
CA TYR A 231 55.47 23.49 -32.58
C TYR A 231 54.70 23.33 -31.26
N VAL A 232 55.37 22.79 -30.23
CA VAL A 232 54.83 22.59 -28.89
C VAL A 232 55.56 23.47 -27.88
N LYS A 233 54.85 23.90 -26.85
CA LYS A 233 55.41 24.61 -25.70
C LYS A 233 55.58 23.64 -24.53
N THR A 234 56.37 24.04 -23.55
CA THR A 234 56.45 23.32 -22.28
C THR A 234 55.05 23.21 -21.66
N GLY A 235 54.65 22.01 -21.25
CA GLY A 235 53.33 21.69 -20.70
C GLY A 235 52.27 21.32 -21.74
N THR A 236 52.51 21.50 -23.05
CA THR A 236 51.54 21.10 -24.08
C THR A 236 51.32 19.58 -24.05
N PRO A 237 50.07 19.08 -23.97
CA PRO A 237 49.78 17.65 -24.04
C PRO A 237 50.07 17.13 -25.45
N ILE A 238 50.71 15.97 -25.52
CA ILE A 238 51.12 15.30 -26.77
C ILE A 238 50.28 14.04 -26.96
N TYR A 239 50.28 13.17 -25.94
CA TYR A 239 49.51 11.92 -25.94
C TYR A 239 48.76 11.77 -24.62
N THR A 240 47.62 11.11 -24.68
CA THR A 240 46.95 10.56 -23.49
C THR A 240 46.93 9.04 -23.60
N LEU A 241 47.47 8.37 -22.59
CA LEU A 241 47.54 6.93 -22.45
C LEU A 241 46.52 6.46 -21.41
N ALA A 242 45.84 5.35 -21.68
CA ALA A 242 45.02 4.67 -20.69
C ALA A 242 45.42 3.19 -20.58
N ASP A 243 45.55 2.70 -19.36
CA ASP A 243 45.61 1.25 -19.09
C ASP A 243 44.17 0.71 -18.99
N LEU A 244 43.85 -0.26 -19.87
CA LEU A 244 42.51 -0.85 -19.99
C LEU A 244 42.39 -2.23 -19.31
N ASP A 245 43.40 -2.67 -18.56
CA ASP A 245 43.34 -3.92 -17.79
C ASP A 245 42.25 -3.90 -16.71
N ARG A 246 41.87 -2.69 -16.27
CA ARG A 246 40.69 -2.42 -15.45
C ARG A 246 39.87 -1.31 -16.08
N VAL A 247 38.57 -1.51 -16.11
CA VAL A 247 37.62 -0.54 -16.67
C VAL A 247 36.54 -0.25 -15.64
N TRP A 248 35.98 0.95 -15.75
CA TRP A 248 34.79 1.29 -14.99
C TRP A 248 33.56 1.03 -15.82
N VAL A 249 32.51 0.51 -15.19
CA VAL A 249 31.19 0.48 -15.79
C VAL A 249 30.36 1.51 -15.06
N ILE A 250 29.94 2.55 -15.77
CA ILE A 250 29.10 3.61 -15.23
C ILE A 250 27.67 3.25 -15.59
N LEU A 251 26.90 2.87 -14.58
CA LEU A 251 25.48 2.63 -14.66
C LEU A 251 24.70 3.88 -14.23
N GLU A 252 23.53 4.05 -14.80
CA GLU A 252 22.58 5.07 -14.38
C GLU A 252 21.42 4.38 -13.66
N ALA A 253 21.27 4.69 -12.37
CA ALA A 253 20.16 4.22 -11.54
C ALA A 253 19.14 5.35 -11.35
N TYR A 254 17.85 5.02 -11.34
CA TYR A 254 16.81 5.99 -11.01
C TYR A 254 16.83 6.32 -9.52
N GLU A 255 16.39 7.54 -9.18
CA GLU A 255 16.29 8.01 -7.79
C GLU A 255 15.43 7.08 -6.91
N SER A 256 14.36 6.50 -7.47
CA SER A 256 13.49 5.53 -6.79
C SER A 256 14.20 4.23 -6.38
N ASP A 257 15.20 3.81 -7.16
CA ASP A 257 15.83 2.50 -7.02
C ASP A 257 17.07 2.56 -6.11
N LEU A 258 17.53 3.77 -5.77
CA LEU A 258 18.73 4.01 -4.96
C LEU A 258 18.65 3.35 -3.58
N GLN A 259 17.45 3.29 -2.98
CA GLN A 259 17.25 2.67 -1.66
C GLN A 259 17.64 1.19 -1.62
N SER A 260 17.62 0.53 -2.78
CA SER A 260 17.91 -0.89 -2.93
C SER A 260 19.34 -1.18 -3.42
N ILE A 261 20.15 -0.14 -3.67
CA ILE A 261 21.53 -0.26 -4.15
C ILE A 261 22.51 0.11 -3.03
N THR A 262 23.44 -0.78 -2.71
CA THR A 262 24.43 -0.57 -1.63
C THR A 262 25.87 -0.66 -2.15
N LEU A 263 26.80 0.04 -1.48
CA LEU A 263 28.24 -0.10 -1.74
C LEU A 263 28.69 -1.56 -1.51
N GLY A 264 29.56 -2.07 -2.37
CA GLY A 264 30.05 -3.46 -2.32
C GLY A 264 29.08 -4.51 -2.90
N GLN A 265 27.89 -4.10 -3.34
CA GLN A 265 26.94 -5.02 -3.96
C GLN A 265 27.49 -5.57 -5.29
N GLN A 266 27.30 -6.87 -5.51
CA GLN A 266 27.60 -7.48 -6.81
C GLN A 266 26.49 -7.21 -7.81
N VAL A 267 26.85 -6.67 -8.96
CA VAL A 267 25.94 -6.40 -10.07
C VAL A 267 26.36 -7.23 -11.26
N GLN A 268 25.37 -7.87 -11.90
CA GLN A 268 25.57 -8.63 -13.12
C GLN A 268 25.24 -7.73 -14.30
N PHE A 269 26.04 -7.82 -15.36
CA PHE A 269 25.76 -7.04 -16.56
C PHE A 269 26.14 -7.79 -17.83
N THR A 270 25.50 -7.36 -18.91
CA THR A 270 25.72 -7.86 -20.27
C THR A 270 26.07 -6.68 -21.16
N VAL A 271 26.86 -6.94 -22.20
CA VAL A 271 27.23 -5.95 -23.22
C VAL A 271 26.69 -6.40 -24.56
N GLU A 272 26.20 -5.46 -25.36
CA GLU A 272 25.57 -5.80 -26.65
C GLU A 272 26.55 -6.48 -27.62
N SER A 273 27.84 -6.16 -27.51
CA SER A 273 28.89 -6.76 -28.34
C SER A 273 29.15 -8.25 -28.03
N TYR A 274 28.71 -8.74 -26.88
CA TYR A 274 28.86 -10.15 -26.47
C TYR A 274 27.54 -10.64 -25.84
N PRO A 275 26.52 -10.93 -26.66
CA PRO A 275 25.24 -11.40 -26.16
C PRO A 275 25.39 -12.76 -25.46
N GLY A 276 24.78 -12.91 -24.29
CA GLY A 276 24.78 -14.16 -23.51
C GLY A 276 25.96 -14.33 -22.53
N THR A 277 27.01 -13.51 -22.62
CA THR A 277 28.06 -13.51 -21.58
C THR A 277 27.68 -12.58 -20.43
N LEU A 278 27.61 -13.15 -19.22
CA LEU A 278 27.39 -12.42 -17.97
C LEU A 278 28.73 -11.98 -17.38
N PHE A 279 28.92 -10.67 -17.29
CA PHE A 279 30.01 -10.05 -16.56
C PHE A 279 29.55 -9.68 -15.16
N LYS A 280 30.49 -9.65 -14.22
CA LYS A 280 30.24 -9.27 -12.83
C LYS A 280 31.08 -8.05 -12.49
N GLY A 281 30.49 -7.10 -11.79
CA GLY A 281 31.16 -5.92 -11.26
C GLY A 281 30.70 -5.64 -9.84
N GLU A 282 31.56 -4.99 -9.05
CA GLU A 282 31.25 -4.57 -7.70
C GLU A 282 30.95 -3.07 -7.65
N VAL A 283 29.89 -2.67 -6.96
CA VAL A 283 29.55 -1.25 -6.74
C VAL A 283 30.63 -0.60 -5.89
N ALA A 284 31.51 0.15 -6.54
CA ALA A 284 32.66 0.79 -5.92
C ALA A 284 32.35 2.23 -5.48
N TYR A 285 31.41 2.90 -6.14
CA TYR A 285 31.08 4.29 -5.85
C TYR A 285 29.67 4.63 -6.35
N ILE A 286 28.95 5.43 -5.58
CA ILE A 286 27.63 5.97 -5.92
C ILE A 286 27.79 7.50 -5.90
N ASP A 287 27.47 8.15 -7.01
CA ASP A 287 27.63 9.59 -7.17
C ASP A 287 26.68 10.34 -6.21
N PRO A 288 27.18 11.30 -5.39
CA PRO A 288 26.32 12.08 -4.50
C PRO A 288 25.42 13.08 -5.25
N LEU A 289 25.68 13.33 -6.54
CA LEU A 289 24.93 14.28 -7.34
C LEU A 289 23.92 13.58 -8.24
N VAL A 290 22.66 14.05 -8.20
CA VAL A 290 21.61 13.64 -9.13
C VAL A 290 21.74 14.42 -10.43
N ASN A 291 21.65 13.74 -11.57
CA ASN A 291 21.55 14.42 -12.85
C ASN A 291 20.14 14.98 -13.04
N ASN A 292 19.99 16.31 -12.97
CA ASN A 292 18.68 16.97 -13.08
C ASN A 292 17.96 16.74 -14.41
N LYS A 293 18.68 16.41 -15.50
CA LYS A 293 18.06 16.19 -16.83
C LYS A 293 17.46 14.79 -16.94
N THR A 294 18.14 13.78 -16.42
CA THR A 294 17.72 12.36 -16.53
C THR A 294 17.08 11.84 -15.25
N ARG A 295 17.17 12.57 -14.14
CA ARG A 295 16.78 12.12 -12.78
C ARG A 295 17.44 10.78 -12.41
N THR A 296 18.68 10.60 -12.86
CA THR A 296 19.49 9.41 -12.58
C THR A 296 20.72 9.76 -11.75
N ILE A 297 21.19 8.78 -10.99
CA ILE A 297 22.41 8.81 -10.21
C ILE A 297 23.40 7.84 -10.85
N ARG A 298 24.66 8.27 -10.98
CA ARG A 298 25.70 7.43 -11.56
C ARG A 298 26.22 6.44 -10.52
N VAL A 299 26.13 5.16 -10.83
CA VAL A 299 26.66 4.06 -10.03
C VAL A 299 27.85 3.48 -10.77
N ARG A 300 29.03 3.53 -10.16
CA ARG A 300 30.28 3.04 -10.75
C ARG A 300 30.59 1.64 -10.26
N LEU A 301 30.79 0.73 -11.21
CA LEU A 301 31.31 -0.60 -10.96
C LEU A 301 32.79 -0.69 -11.32
N ASN A 302 33.57 -1.38 -10.49
CA ASN A 302 34.92 -1.80 -10.85
C ASN A 302 34.88 -3.18 -11.52
N VAL A 303 35.51 -3.30 -12.70
CA VAL A 303 35.54 -4.54 -13.47
C VAL A 303 36.95 -4.84 -13.96
N ASP A 304 37.41 -6.06 -13.73
CA ASP A 304 38.67 -6.56 -14.29
C ASP A 304 38.49 -6.93 -15.77
N ASN A 305 39.41 -6.47 -16.63
CA ASN A 305 39.34 -6.61 -18.08
C ASN A 305 40.63 -7.21 -18.68
N LYS A 306 41.14 -8.28 -18.07
CA LYS A 306 42.40 -8.94 -18.48
C LYS A 306 42.39 -9.47 -19.92
N ASP A 307 41.22 -9.85 -20.44
CA ASP A 307 41.05 -10.34 -21.81
C ASP A 307 40.86 -9.21 -22.83
N ALA A 308 40.87 -7.94 -22.40
CA ALA A 308 40.57 -6.76 -23.24
C ALA A 308 39.24 -6.85 -24.02
N LYS A 309 38.26 -7.59 -23.51
CA LYS A 309 36.93 -7.77 -24.14
C LYS A 309 36.06 -6.53 -23.98
N LEU A 310 36.12 -5.88 -22.82
CA LEU A 310 35.37 -4.67 -22.53
C LEU A 310 36.14 -3.46 -23.07
N LYS A 311 35.55 -2.76 -24.04
CA LYS A 311 36.13 -1.55 -24.61
C LYS A 311 35.36 -0.33 -24.12
N PRO A 312 36.04 0.77 -23.74
CA PRO A 312 35.37 2.02 -23.40
C PRO A 312 34.41 2.47 -24.51
N GLY A 313 33.24 2.95 -24.12
CA GLY A 313 32.15 3.33 -25.02
C GLY A 313 31.13 2.23 -25.33
N MET A 314 31.38 0.97 -24.92
CA MET A 314 30.38 -0.10 -25.07
C MET A 314 29.15 0.15 -24.19
N PHE A 315 27.96 -0.10 -24.73
CA PHE A 315 26.71 -0.07 -23.97
C PHE A 315 26.56 -1.29 -23.08
N VAL A 316 26.06 -1.05 -21.87
CA VAL A 316 25.92 -2.04 -20.82
C VAL A 316 24.47 -2.08 -20.34
N ARG A 317 23.94 -3.30 -20.16
CA ARG A 317 22.69 -3.54 -19.45
C ARG A 317 22.99 -4.35 -18.21
N ALA A 318 22.67 -3.78 -17.07
CA ALA A 318 22.94 -4.37 -15.77
C ALA A 318 21.65 -4.74 -15.05
N THR A 319 21.69 -5.85 -14.34
CA THR A 319 20.66 -6.26 -13.39
C THR A 319 21.29 -6.39 -12.01
N ALA A 320 20.69 -5.69 -11.06
CA ALA A 320 21.04 -5.79 -9.65
C ALA A 320 19.85 -6.38 -8.88
N ALA A 321 20.13 -7.33 -7.99
CA ALA A 321 19.14 -7.80 -7.04
C ALA A 321 19.11 -6.81 -5.87
N GLY A 322 18.02 -6.07 -5.72
CA GLY A 322 17.80 -5.18 -4.59
C GLY A 322 17.85 -5.95 -3.28
N MET A 323 18.74 -5.53 -2.37
CA MET A 323 18.80 -6.07 -1.03
C MET A 323 17.88 -5.25 -0.13
N GLU A 324 16.73 -5.82 0.23
CA GLU A 324 15.87 -5.23 1.25
C GLU A 324 16.23 -5.85 2.61
N ASN A 325 16.57 -5.01 3.58
CA ASN A 325 16.80 -5.38 4.98
C ASN A 325 15.47 -5.83 5.63
N SER A 326 15.00 -7.02 5.27
CA SER A 326 13.80 -7.62 5.86
C SER A 326 14.17 -8.32 7.16
N VAL A 327 13.55 -7.89 8.25
CA VAL A 327 13.63 -8.52 9.58
C VAL A 327 13.14 -9.98 9.44
N PRO A 328 13.88 -10.97 9.98
CA PRO A 328 13.39 -12.35 10.01
C PRO A 328 12.02 -12.43 10.71
N GLY A 329 11.00 -12.97 10.02
CA GLY A 329 9.63 -13.10 10.55
C GLY A 329 8.58 -12.15 9.95
N THR A 330 8.99 -11.13 9.19
CA THR A 330 8.08 -10.21 8.47
C THR A 330 8.14 -10.41 6.96
N GLU A 331 8.11 -11.67 6.49
CA GLU A 331 8.14 -11.94 5.06
C GLU A 331 6.77 -11.62 4.42
N PRO A 332 6.75 -10.83 3.33
CA PRO A 332 5.50 -10.46 2.68
C PRO A 332 4.82 -11.66 2.02
N LEU A 333 3.50 -11.60 1.91
CA LEU A 333 2.73 -12.52 1.09
C LEU A 333 2.96 -12.18 -0.38
N LEU A 334 3.24 -13.20 -1.19
CA LEU A 334 3.52 -13.05 -2.62
C LEU A 334 2.51 -13.84 -3.44
N ILE A 335 2.04 -13.21 -4.51
CA ILE A 335 1.22 -13.85 -5.55
C ILE A 335 1.86 -13.66 -6.92
N PRO A 336 1.76 -14.64 -7.84
CA PRO A 336 2.26 -14.47 -9.18
C PRO A 336 1.64 -13.25 -9.88
N ALA A 337 2.43 -12.53 -10.67
CA ALA A 337 2.01 -11.29 -11.33
C ALA A 337 0.84 -11.46 -12.31
N SER A 338 0.57 -12.70 -12.75
CA SER A 338 -0.56 -13.03 -13.61
C SER A 338 -1.88 -13.28 -12.87
N ALA A 339 -1.87 -13.44 -11.54
CA ALA A 339 -3.06 -13.72 -10.75
C ALA A 339 -4.01 -12.53 -10.56
N PRO A 340 -3.53 -11.32 -10.18
CA PRO A 340 -4.42 -10.20 -9.94
C PRO A 340 -4.95 -9.55 -11.23
N LEU A 341 -6.24 -9.23 -11.23
CA LEU A 341 -6.85 -8.31 -12.19
C LEU A 341 -6.76 -6.90 -11.61
N VAL A 342 -5.87 -6.07 -12.16
CA VAL A 342 -5.45 -4.80 -11.56
C VAL A 342 -6.34 -3.64 -12.02
N THR A 343 -6.89 -2.88 -11.05
CA THR A 343 -7.68 -1.65 -11.27
C THR A 343 -7.09 -0.48 -10.47
N GLY A 344 -5.76 -0.35 -10.49
CA GLY A 344 -5.01 0.65 -9.73
C GLY A 344 -4.37 0.04 -8.47
N LYS A 345 -4.57 0.68 -7.30
CA LYS A 345 -4.09 0.16 -6.00
C LYS A 345 -4.87 -1.07 -5.52
N ARG A 346 -6.12 -1.22 -5.99
CA ARG A 346 -6.96 -2.39 -5.77
C ARG A 346 -6.76 -3.40 -6.90
N ALA A 347 -6.87 -4.66 -6.54
CA ALA A 347 -6.94 -5.74 -7.51
C ALA A 347 -7.95 -6.80 -7.08
N LEU A 348 -8.53 -7.47 -8.06
CA LEU A 348 -9.39 -8.63 -7.84
C LEU A 348 -8.58 -9.90 -8.08
N VAL A 349 -8.56 -10.81 -7.11
CA VAL A 349 -7.93 -12.12 -7.22
C VAL A 349 -8.98 -13.20 -7.01
N TYR A 350 -9.01 -14.19 -7.90
CA TYR A 350 -9.87 -15.36 -7.74
C TYR A 350 -9.15 -16.45 -6.94
N VAL A 351 -9.74 -16.85 -5.82
CA VAL A 351 -9.25 -17.90 -4.94
C VAL A 351 -10.10 -19.15 -5.13
N GLN A 352 -9.47 -20.29 -5.37
CA GLN A 352 -10.13 -21.58 -5.38
C GLN A 352 -10.39 -22.03 -3.93
N LEU A 353 -11.62 -22.46 -3.63
CA LEU A 353 -11.92 -22.98 -2.30
C LEU A 353 -11.18 -24.30 -2.03
N PRO A 354 -10.60 -24.47 -0.83
CA PRO A 354 -10.07 -25.76 -0.40
C PRO A 354 -11.22 -26.79 -0.46
N ASP A 355 -10.92 -27.97 -0.98
CA ASP A 355 -11.85 -29.12 -1.10
C ASP A 355 -12.93 -29.04 -2.20
N ARG A 356 -12.99 -27.97 -3.02
CA ARG A 356 -13.90 -27.88 -4.18
C ARG A 356 -13.17 -27.45 -5.45
N ALA A 357 -12.60 -28.43 -6.16
CA ALA A 357 -11.95 -28.19 -7.46
C ALA A 357 -12.98 -27.76 -8.52
N GLY A 358 -13.03 -26.45 -8.80
CA GLY A 358 -13.97 -25.84 -9.75
C GLY A 358 -14.78 -24.68 -9.17
N VAL A 359 -14.74 -24.46 -7.85
CA VAL A 359 -15.39 -23.31 -7.22
C VAL A 359 -14.37 -22.21 -6.93
N TYR A 360 -14.61 -21.04 -7.49
CA TYR A 360 -13.74 -19.86 -7.41
C TYR A 360 -14.49 -18.70 -6.76
N VAL A 361 -13.81 -17.99 -5.86
CA VAL A 361 -14.34 -16.83 -5.14
C VAL A 361 -13.46 -15.63 -5.44
N GLY A 362 -14.05 -14.58 -6.02
CA GLY A 362 -13.36 -13.30 -6.22
C GLY A 362 -13.17 -12.58 -4.88
N ARG A 363 -11.95 -12.14 -4.60
CA ARG A 363 -11.62 -11.34 -3.41
C ARG A 363 -10.85 -10.09 -3.82
N GLU A 364 -11.23 -8.96 -3.24
CA GLU A 364 -10.43 -7.76 -3.40
C GLU A 364 -9.22 -7.78 -2.49
N VAL A 365 -8.09 -7.36 -3.05
CA VAL A 365 -6.78 -7.36 -2.40
C VAL A 365 -6.10 -6.02 -2.62
N ILE A 366 -5.25 -5.65 -1.66
CA ILE A 366 -4.35 -4.50 -1.79
C ILE A 366 -2.98 -5.05 -2.16
N LEU A 367 -2.48 -4.61 -3.31
CA LEU A 367 -1.16 -4.99 -3.80
C LEU A 367 -0.10 -4.00 -3.31
N GLY A 368 1.05 -4.54 -2.93
CA GLY A 368 2.29 -3.81 -2.73
C GLY A 368 3.13 -3.73 -4.01
N PRO A 369 4.41 -3.36 -3.89
CA PRO A 369 5.30 -3.24 -5.04
C PRO A 369 5.48 -4.60 -5.76
N ARG A 370 5.70 -4.54 -7.07
CA ARG A 370 6.03 -5.71 -7.88
C ARG A 370 7.47 -6.14 -7.61
N ARG A 371 7.67 -7.41 -7.30
CA ARG A 371 8.98 -8.04 -7.06
C ARG A 371 9.21 -9.14 -8.10
N GLY A 372 9.78 -8.75 -9.25
CA GLY A 372 9.99 -9.66 -10.38
C GLY A 372 8.67 -10.19 -10.97
N ASP A 373 8.49 -11.51 -10.92
CA ASP A 373 7.28 -12.20 -11.39
C ASP A 373 6.17 -12.31 -10.34
N TYR A 374 6.32 -11.63 -9.20
CA TYR A 374 5.35 -11.64 -8.09
C TYR A 374 4.91 -10.23 -7.70
N PHE A 375 3.70 -10.10 -7.18
CA PHE A 375 3.25 -8.93 -6.42
C PHE A 375 3.24 -9.26 -4.94
N GLU A 376 3.65 -8.29 -4.13
CA GLU A 376 3.39 -8.29 -2.70
C GLU A 376 1.90 -8.07 -2.42
N VAL A 377 1.35 -8.77 -1.43
CA VAL A 377 -0.03 -8.63 -0.99
C VAL A 377 -0.04 -8.10 0.44
N LYS A 378 -0.54 -6.87 0.60
CA LYS A 378 -0.68 -6.24 1.93
C LYS A 378 -1.91 -6.76 2.67
N LYS A 379 -3.01 -6.98 1.96
CA LYS A 379 -4.30 -7.37 2.55
C LYS A 379 -5.17 -8.16 1.56
N GLY A 380 -5.99 -9.07 2.10
CA GLY A 380 -7.07 -9.76 1.36
C GLY A 380 -6.85 -11.26 1.11
N LEU A 381 -5.63 -11.77 1.30
CA LEU A 381 -5.28 -13.19 1.11
C LEU A 381 -4.56 -13.77 2.33
N ARG A 382 -4.53 -15.10 2.39
CA ARG A 382 -3.79 -15.86 3.40
C ARG A 382 -2.80 -16.81 2.73
N GLU A 383 -1.76 -17.15 3.47
CA GLU A 383 -0.76 -18.13 3.04
C GLU A 383 -1.41 -19.48 2.75
N GLY A 384 -0.98 -20.14 1.66
CA GLY A 384 -1.49 -21.45 1.24
C GLY A 384 -2.79 -21.41 0.42
N GLU A 385 -3.46 -20.26 0.30
CA GLU A 385 -4.64 -20.15 -0.57
C GLU A 385 -4.26 -20.34 -2.05
N LEU A 386 -5.14 -20.97 -2.83
CA LEU A 386 -4.88 -21.24 -4.25
C LEU A 386 -5.46 -20.11 -5.10
N VAL A 387 -4.60 -19.28 -5.67
CA VAL A 387 -4.98 -18.16 -6.55
C VAL A 387 -4.96 -18.58 -8.02
N VAL A 388 -5.91 -18.09 -8.80
CA VAL A 388 -5.99 -18.35 -10.25
C VAL A 388 -4.96 -17.49 -10.98
N THR A 389 -3.96 -18.11 -11.60
CA THR A 389 -2.90 -17.44 -12.37
C THR A 389 -3.19 -17.36 -13.86
N ARG A 390 -4.09 -18.21 -14.37
CA ARG A 390 -4.51 -18.23 -15.76
C ARG A 390 -6.02 -18.47 -15.84
N GLY A 391 -6.71 -17.75 -16.71
CA GLY A 391 -8.16 -17.86 -16.86
C GLY A 391 -8.96 -16.98 -15.87
N ASN A 392 -8.31 -16.19 -15.02
CA ASN A 392 -8.93 -15.21 -14.12
C ASN A 392 -9.87 -14.23 -14.85
N PHE A 393 -9.48 -13.69 -16.02
CA PHE A 393 -10.33 -12.80 -16.80
C PHE A 393 -11.60 -13.50 -17.33
N LYS A 394 -11.52 -14.79 -17.68
CA LYS A 394 -12.69 -15.56 -18.14
C LYS A 394 -13.65 -15.86 -17.00
N ILE A 395 -13.11 -16.15 -15.81
CA ILE A 395 -13.90 -16.31 -14.58
C ILE A 395 -14.65 -15.02 -14.28
N ASP A 396 -13.95 -13.88 -14.32
CA ASP A 396 -14.54 -12.56 -14.08
C ASP A 396 -15.64 -12.22 -15.11
N SER A 397 -15.35 -12.45 -16.39
CA SER A 397 -16.32 -12.25 -17.47
C SER A 397 -17.58 -13.11 -17.29
N ALA A 398 -17.43 -14.36 -16.84
CA ALA A 398 -18.56 -15.25 -16.60
C ALA A 398 -19.43 -14.79 -15.42
N ILE A 399 -18.82 -14.28 -14.34
CA ILE A 399 -19.53 -13.67 -13.21
C ILE A 399 -20.25 -12.39 -13.65
N GLN A 400 -19.59 -11.56 -14.47
CA GLN A 400 -20.18 -10.35 -15.02
C GLN A 400 -21.40 -10.66 -15.90
N LEU A 401 -21.34 -11.69 -16.74
CA LEU A 401 -22.48 -12.14 -17.57
C LEU A 401 -23.67 -12.64 -16.76
N GLN A 402 -23.42 -13.19 -15.56
CA GLN A 402 -24.47 -13.58 -14.62
C GLN A 402 -25.03 -12.39 -13.84
N ALA A 403 -24.59 -11.17 -14.14
CA ALA A 403 -24.87 -9.97 -13.36
C ALA A 403 -24.67 -10.26 -11.88
N ARG A 404 -23.43 -10.60 -11.55
CA ARG A 404 -22.91 -10.66 -10.19
C ARG A 404 -21.75 -9.65 -10.05
N PRO A 405 -21.38 -9.27 -8.81
CA PRO A 405 -20.26 -8.38 -8.59
C PRO A 405 -18.98 -8.88 -9.27
N SER A 406 -18.32 -8.03 -10.05
CA SER A 406 -17.14 -8.34 -10.87
C SER A 406 -16.13 -7.18 -10.83
N LEU A 407 -15.00 -7.29 -11.53
CA LEU A 407 -14.02 -6.21 -11.63
C LEU A 407 -14.62 -4.89 -12.13
N MET A 408 -15.47 -4.96 -13.16
CA MET A 408 -16.07 -3.79 -13.81
C MET A 408 -17.30 -3.26 -13.08
N ASN A 409 -17.99 -4.14 -12.35
CA ASN A 409 -19.14 -3.76 -11.55
C ASN A 409 -19.00 -4.37 -10.14
N PRO A 410 -18.32 -3.69 -9.20
CA PRO A 410 -17.97 -4.25 -7.90
C PRO A 410 -19.18 -4.53 -7.01
N TYR A 411 -20.37 -4.04 -7.37
CA TYR A 411 -21.64 -4.26 -6.68
C TYR A 411 -22.82 -4.05 -7.64
N LEU A 412 -23.95 -4.73 -7.41
CA LEU A 412 -25.21 -4.49 -8.12
C LEU A 412 -26.22 -3.88 -7.16
N GLU A 413 -26.76 -2.72 -7.53
CA GLU A 413 -27.81 -2.06 -6.76
C GLU A 413 -29.11 -2.87 -6.85
N GLU A 414 -29.33 -3.72 -5.84
CA GLU A 414 -30.66 -4.25 -5.56
C GLU A 414 -31.45 -3.23 -4.74
N PRO A 415 -32.70 -2.90 -5.13
CA PRO A 415 -33.54 -1.99 -4.37
C PRO A 415 -33.74 -2.50 -2.95
N ALA A 416 -33.80 -1.58 -1.99
CA ALA A 416 -34.07 -1.91 -0.59
C ALA A 416 -35.41 -2.65 -0.51
N ASP A 417 -35.41 -3.84 0.11
CA ASP A 417 -36.65 -4.57 0.36
C ASP A 417 -37.43 -3.81 1.46
N PRO A 418 -38.61 -3.25 1.17
CA PRO A 418 -39.41 -2.52 2.16
C PRO A 418 -39.89 -3.41 3.31
N ASN A 419 -39.83 -4.75 3.17
CA ASN A 419 -40.18 -5.72 4.21
C ASN A 419 -38.95 -6.33 4.92
N LEU A 420 -37.75 -5.77 4.73
CA LEU A 420 -36.52 -6.29 5.33
C LEU A 420 -36.56 -6.23 6.86
N SER A 421 -36.74 -7.38 7.51
CA SER A 421 -36.68 -7.50 8.97
C SER A 421 -35.24 -7.80 9.42
N LEU A 422 -34.56 -6.79 9.95
CA LEU A 422 -33.19 -6.94 10.46
C LEU A 422 -33.18 -7.19 11.98
N PRO A 423 -32.25 -8.01 12.49
CA PRO A 423 -32.06 -8.17 13.93
C PRO A 423 -31.74 -6.85 14.62
N SER A 424 -32.40 -6.55 15.74
CA SER A 424 -32.26 -5.29 16.47
C SER A 424 -30.82 -4.99 16.92
N LEU A 425 -30.04 -6.02 17.28
CA LEU A 425 -28.63 -5.87 17.62
C LEU A 425 -27.77 -5.46 16.40
N PHE A 426 -28.08 -6.00 15.22
CA PHE A 426 -27.40 -5.64 13.98
C PHE A 426 -27.68 -4.17 13.62
N VAL A 427 -28.95 -3.76 13.67
CA VAL A 427 -29.35 -2.35 13.41
C VAL A 427 -28.67 -1.39 14.39
N SER A 428 -28.62 -1.75 15.67
CA SER A 428 -27.97 -0.94 16.71
C SER A 428 -26.47 -0.74 16.43
N ARG A 429 -25.71 -1.81 16.14
CA ARG A 429 -24.27 -1.71 15.81
C ARG A 429 -24.05 -0.98 14.49
N LEU A 430 -24.96 -1.14 13.55
CA LEU A 430 -24.90 -0.46 12.27
C LEU A 430 -25.12 1.06 12.42
N ASN A 431 -26.00 1.49 13.33
CA ASN A 431 -26.14 2.91 13.70
C ASN A 431 -24.88 3.47 14.39
N MET A 432 -24.20 2.67 15.22
CA MET A 432 -22.91 3.07 15.79
C MET A 432 -21.84 3.26 14.71
N LEU A 433 -21.80 2.36 13.73
CA LEU A 433 -20.94 2.50 12.55
C LEU A 433 -21.25 3.82 11.81
N ASN A 434 -22.54 4.15 11.60
CA ASN A 434 -22.96 5.41 10.97
C ASN A 434 -22.47 6.66 11.75
N ARG A 435 -22.56 6.64 13.08
CA ARG A 435 -22.02 7.74 13.92
C ARG A 435 -20.50 7.87 13.79
N SER A 436 -19.78 6.74 13.83
CA SER A 436 -18.32 6.75 13.65
C SER A 436 -17.89 7.23 12.26
N PHE A 437 -18.69 6.94 11.23
CA PHE A 437 -18.49 7.48 9.88
C PHE A 437 -18.68 9.00 9.83
N ALA A 438 -19.70 9.53 10.52
CA ALA A 438 -19.92 10.98 10.60
C ALA A 438 -18.78 11.70 11.36
N GLU A 439 -18.18 11.07 12.36
CA GLU A 439 -16.95 11.57 13.01
C GLU A 439 -15.75 11.56 12.05
N LEU A 440 -15.54 10.46 11.31
CA LEU A 440 -14.48 10.35 10.31
C LEU A 440 -14.64 11.41 9.21
N SER A 441 -15.85 11.59 8.71
CA SER A 441 -16.19 12.63 7.72
C SER A 441 -15.77 14.01 8.23
N ARG A 442 -16.16 14.39 9.45
CA ARG A 442 -15.79 15.69 10.05
C ARG A 442 -14.27 15.84 10.17
N ALA A 443 -13.57 14.83 10.67
CA ALA A 443 -12.12 14.88 10.82
C ALA A 443 -11.38 15.04 9.49
N ILE A 444 -11.89 14.43 8.42
CA ILE A 444 -11.32 14.56 7.07
C ILE A 444 -11.54 15.97 6.53
N HIS A 445 -12.75 16.54 6.67
CA HIS A 445 -13.06 17.90 6.22
C HIS A 445 -12.29 18.97 7.02
N GLU A 446 -12.04 18.76 8.31
CA GLU A 446 -11.26 19.66 9.17
C GLU A 446 -9.74 19.63 8.86
N LYS A 447 -9.27 18.67 8.04
CA LYS A 447 -7.85 18.46 7.70
C LYS A 447 -6.94 18.23 8.92
N ASP A 448 -7.49 17.77 10.04
CA ASP A 448 -6.74 17.43 11.25
C ASP A 448 -6.27 15.96 11.22
N LYS A 449 -4.99 15.74 10.91
CA LYS A 449 -4.40 14.40 10.79
C LYS A 449 -4.48 13.56 12.07
N ALA A 450 -4.40 14.17 13.25
CA ALA A 450 -4.46 13.45 14.52
C ALA A 450 -5.88 12.95 14.81
N ARG A 451 -6.88 13.81 14.55
CA ARG A 451 -8.29 13.41 14.62
C ARG A 451 -8.65 12.38 13.56
N GLN A 452 -8.12 12.51 12.34
CA GLN A 452 -8.35 11.55 11.25
C GLN A 452 -7.90 10.14 11.64
N SER A 453 -6.66 9.98 12.11
CA SER A 453 -6.14 8.66 12.51
C SER A 453 -6.97 8.04 13.65
N THR A 454 -7.38 8.86 14.62
CA THR A 454 -8.21 8.40 15.75
C THR A 454 -9.60 7.97 15.28
N ALA A 455 -10.25 8.78 14.44
CA ALA A 455 -11.57 8.48 13.88
C ALA A 455 -11.54 7.25 12.96
N LEU A 456 -10.47 7.09 12.17
CA LEU A 456 -10.26 5.94 11.29
C LEU A 456 -10.18 4.63 12.09
N LYS A 457 -9.40 4.63 13.17
CA LYS A 457 -9.29 3.48 14.09
C LYS A 457 -10.63 3.14 14.74
N LYS A 458 -11.39 4.15 15.17
CA LYS A 458 -12.73 3.97 15.77
C LYS A 458 -13.72 3.37 14.77
N PHE A 459 -13.74 3.87 13.52
CA PHE A 459 -14.59 3.34 12.45
C PHE A 459 -14.20 1.90 12.08
N SER A 460 -12.91 1.61 11.95
CA SER A 460 -12.38 0.26 11.69
C SER A 460 -12.77 -0.74 12.78
N ALA A 461 -12.64 -0.36 14.07
CA ALA A 461 -13.06 -1.19 15.19
C ALA A 461 -14.57 -1.45 15.17
N SER A 462 -15.37 -0.41 14.93
CA SER A 462 -16.84 -0.51 14.85
C SER A 462 -17.29 -1.45 13.72
N LEU A 463 -16.60 -1.43 12.57
CA LEU A 463 -16.86 -2.33 11.44
C LEU A 463 -16.58 -3.80 11.80
N ALA A 464 -15.49 -4.06 12.53
CA ALA A 464 -15.09 -5.41 12.94
C ALA A 464 -16.01 -6.05 14.00
N GLU A 465 -16.70 -5.24 14.80
CA GLU A 465 -17.58 -5.72 15.87
C GLU A 465 -18.94 -6.24 15.36
N ILE A 466 -19.32 -5.98 14.10
CA ILE A 466 -20.65 -6.34 13.60
C ILE A 466 -20.74 -7.84 13.31
N LYS A 467 -21.58 -8.54 14.07
CA LYS A 467 -21.86 -9.99 13.92
C LYS A 467 -23.02 -10.22 12.94
N THR A 468 -22.89 -11.23 12.08
CA THR A 468 -23.84 -11.51 10.97
C THR A 468 -24.54 -12.87 11.06
N GLU A 469 -24.36 -13.61 12.16
CA GLU A 469 -24.87 -14.97 12.33
C GLU A 469 -26.40 -15.06 12.22
N LYS A 470 -27.12 -14.04 12.72
CA LYS A 470 -28.59 -13.96 12.71
C LYS A 470 -29.18 -13.32 11.44
N LEU A 471 -28.35 -12.93 10.47
CA LEU A 471 -28.84 -12.41 9.17
C LEU A 471 -29.28 -13.56 8.27
N ALA A 472 -30.25 -13.31 7.40
CA ALA A 472 -30.56 -14.20 6.30
C ALA A 472 -29.38 -14.26 5.30
N GLU A 473 -29.38 -15.30 4.46
CA GLU A 473 -28.22 -15.67 3.64
C GLU A 473 -27.81 -14.55 2.68
N ASN A 474 -28.76 -13.94 1.98
CA ASN A 474 -28.49 -12.87 1.02
C ASN A 474 -27.89 -11.63 1.70
N GLU A 475 -28.42 -11.24 2.87
CA GLU A 475 -27.95 -10.10 3.66
C GLU A 475 -26.54 -10.34 4.20
N ARG A 476 -26.26 -11.58 4.61
CA ARG A 476 -24.92 -11.99 5.06
C ARG A 476 -23.91 -11.92 3.92
N LEU A 477 -24.29 -12.35 2.73
CA LEU A 477 -23.45 -12.27 1.52
C LEU A 477 -23.21 -10.81 1.11
N SER A 478 -24.25 -9.97 1.07
CA SER A 478 -24.11 -8.53 0.81
C SER A 478 -23.20 -7.85 1.82
N TRP A 479 -23.38 -8.13 3.13
CA TRP A 479 -22.53 -7.58 4.18
C TRP A 479 -21.07 -7.96 3.99
N ARG A 480 -20.79 -9.23 3.68
CA ARG A 480 -19.42 -9.73 3.49
C ARG A 480 -18.71 -9.01 2.33
N GLU A 481 -19.39 -8.77 1.22
CA GLU A 481 -18.80 -8.02 0.10
C GLU A 481 -18.54 -6.55 0.48
N LEU A 482 -19.56 -5.84 0.98
CA LEU A 482 -19.43 -4.42 1.29
C LEU A 482 -18.44 -4.14 2.44
N SER A 483 -18.39 -5.02 3.45
CA SER A 483 -17.41 -4.90 4.53
C SER A 483 -15.98 -5.19 4.05
N MET A 484 -15.79 -6.10 3.09
CA MET A 484 -14.49 -6.34 2.46
C MET A 484 -14.02 -5.08 1.70
N LEU A 485 -14.90 -4.46 0.90
CA LEU A 485 -14.62 -3.21 0.19
C LEU A 485 -14.19 -2.10 1.15
N LEU A 486 -14.99 -1.84 2.19
CA LEU A 486 -14.68 -0.83 3.21
C LEU A 486 -13.36 -1.12 3.94
N THR A 487 -13.09 -2.39 4.22
CA THR A 487 -11.85 -2.81 4.89
C THR A 487 -10.61 -2.55 4.02
N CYS A 488 -10.74 -2.64 2.70
CA CYS A 488 -9.70 -2.24 1.76
C CYS A 488 -9.56 -0.71 1.69
N ASP A 489 -10.67 0.01 1.55
CA ASP A 489 -10.65 1.48 1.45
C ASP A 489 -10.05 2.12 2.72
N LEU A 490 -10.33 1.56 3.91
CA LEU A 490 -9.72 2.02 5.17
C LEU A 490 -8.20 1.88 5.18
N THR A 491 -7.66 0.78 4.66
CA THR A 491 -6.21 0.59 4.57
C THR A 491 -5.59 1.53 3.55
N LEU A 492 -6.25 1.78 2.41
CA LEU A 492 -5.77 2.76 1.43
C LEU A 492 -5.80 4.20 1.99
N LEU A 493 -6.82 4.52 2.79
CA LEU A 493 -6.94 5.83 3.43
C LEU A 493 -5.88 6.05 4.52
N GLU A 494 -5.46 4.99 5.24
CA GLU A 494 -4.36 5.06 6.22
C GLU A 494 -3.00 5.31 5.57
N GLU A 495 -2.77 4.80 4.36
CA GLU A 495 -1.53 4.95 3.60
C GLU A 495 -1.48 6.22 2.72
N ALA A 496 -2.51 7.07 2.75
CA ALA A 496 -2.56 8.27 1.93
C ALA A 496 -1.45 9.26 2.32
N GLU A 497 -0.62 9.66 1.35
CA GLU A 497 0.57 10.49 1.61
C GLU A 497 0.22 11.99 1.67
N ASN A 498 -0.82 12.40 0.94
CA ASN A 498 -1.21 13.78 0.75
C ASN A 498 -2.73 13.99 0.82
N ASP A 499 -3.14 15.22 1.11
CA ASP A 499 -4.56 15.57 1.31
C ASP A 499 -5.44 15.24 0.10
N ARG A 500 -4.92 15.39 -1.13
CA ARG A 500 -5.66 15.08 -2.36
C ARG A 500 -5.96 13.59 -2.47
N GLU A 501 -4.98 12.76 -2.12
CA GLU A 501 -5.15 11.30 -2.09
C GLU A 501 -6.13 10.89 -0.98
N THR A 502 -6.04 11.51 0.20
CA THR A 502 -6.99 11.31 1.30
C THR A 502 -8.43 11.61 0.87
N GLU A 503 -8.66 12.73 0.19
CA GLU A 503 -9.98 13.11 -0.33
C GLU A 503 -10.51 12.10 -1.37
N GLN A 504 -9.65 11.60 -2.28
CA GLN A 504 -10.02 10.59 -3.27
C GLN A 504 -10.35 9.23 -2.65
N MET A 505 -9.53 8.75 -1.72
CA MET A 505 -9.76 7.49 -1.02
C MET A 505 -11.01 7.58 -0.15
N TYR A 506 -11.23 8.72 0.51
CA TYR A 506 -12.44 8.96 1.30
C TYR A 506 -13.70 8.98 0.45
N ALA A 507 -13.69 9.61 -0.74
CA ALA A 507 -14.85 9.61 -1.63
C ALA A 507 -15.29 8.19 -2.02
N THR A 508 -14.31 7.30 -2.26
CA THR A 508 -14.56 5.89 -2.57
C THR A 508 -15.15 5.15 -1.36
N LEU A 509 -14.56 5.36 -0.18
CA LEU A 509 -15.04 4.80 1.08
C LEU A 509 -16.48 5.26 1.39
N ALA A 510 -16.77 6.55 1.19
CA ALA A 510 -18.06 7.15 1.41
C ALA A 510 -19.13 6.56 0.48
N GLU A 511 -18.81 6.29 -0.79
CA GLU A 511 -19.74 5.64 -1.71
C GLU A 511 -20.06 4.21 -1.27
N HIS A 512 -19.06 3.39 -0.95
CA HIS A 512 -19.28 2.05 -0.43
C HIS A 512 -20.05 2.04 0.91
N PHE A 513 -19.82 3.05 1.76
CA PHE A 513 -20.58 3.18 3.00
C PHE A 513 -22.03 3.60 2.74
N ASN A 514 -22.28 4.51 1.80
CA ASN A 514 -23.63 4.88 1.39
C ASN A 514 -24.39 3.69 0.80
N GLN A 515 -23.72 2.76 0.13
CA GLN A 515 -24.32 1.51 -0.34
C GLN A 515 -24.80 0.64 0.83
N ILE A 516 -24.02 0.51 1.91
CA ILE A 516 -24.47 -0.14 3.14
C ILE A 516 -25.70 0.57 3.70
N ARG A 517 -25.70 1.92 3.70
CA ARG A 517 -26.84 2.71 4.17
C ARG A 517 -28.11 2.43 3.38
N ARG A 518 -28.02 2.37 2.05
CA ARG A 518 -29.14 2.04 1.15
C ARG A 518 -29.63 0.60 1.38
N ARG A 519 -28.71 -0.38 1.41
CA ARG A 519 -29.04 -1.82 1.51
C ARG A 519 -29.71 -2.19 2.83
N PHE A 520 -29.27 -1.61 3.94
CA PHE A 520 -29.73 -1.95 5.28
C PHE A 520 -30.66 -0.89 5.91
N GLY A 521 -31.11 0.10 5.12
CA GLY A 521 -32.09 1.09 5.59
C GLY A 521 -31.59 2.02 6.69
N LEU A 522 -30.33 2.46 6.63
CA LEU A 522 -29.81 3.46 7.58
C LEU A 522 -30.24 4.86 7.18
N HIS A 523 -31.15 5.43 7.97
CA HIS A 523 -31.45 6.85 7.92
C HIS A 523 -30.58 7.62 8.91
N ASP A 524 -30.29 8.89 8.61
CA ASP A 524 -29.64 9.78 9.57
C ASP A 524 -30.63 10.06 10.71
N GLN A 525 -30.64 9.17 11.70
CA GLN A 525 -31.21 9.48 13.01
C GLN A 525 -30.29 10.50 13.66
N ALA A 526 -30.54 11.78 13.37
CA ALA A 526 -30.13 12.87 14.22
C ALA A 526 -30.85 12.70 15.57
N ALA A 527 -30.31 11.83 16.43
CA ALA A 527 -30.65 11.86 17.84
C ALA A 527 -30.03 13.15 18.41
N ALA A 528 -30.77 14.24 18.26
CA ALA A 528 -30.58 15.42 19.08
C ALA A 528 -30.81 14.95 20.52
N ILE A 529 -29.73 14.72 21.26
CA ILE A 529 -29.79 14.46 22.69
C ILE A 529 -30.23 15.77 23.34
N LEU A 530 -31.51 15.86 23.73
CA LEU A 530 -32.18 17.10 24.14
C LEU A 530 -31.80 17.56 25.57
N GLY A 531 -30.97 16.80 26.30
CA GLY A 531 -30.66 17.06 27.72
C GLY A 531 -29.48 18.01 27.97
N SER A 532 -29.62 18.89 28.97
CA SER A 532 -28.51 19.71 29.50
C SER A 532 -27.39 18.84 30.08
N ALA A 533 -26.15 19.35 30.12
CA ALA A 533 -25.01 18.60 30.67
C ALA A 533 -25.18 18.28 32.17
N GLU A 534 -25.95 19.10 32.89
CA GLU A 534 -26.26 18.90 34.31
C GLU A 534 -27.32 17.79 34.52
N LEU A 535 -28.36 17.77 33.68
CA LEU A 535 -29.37 16.71 33.70
C LEU A 535 -28.75 15.34 33.42
N ARG A 536 -27.84 15.26 32.44
CA ARG A 536 -27.13 14.01 32.10
C ARG A 536 -26.29 13.47 33.28
N LYS A 537 -25.69 14.35 34.09
CA LYS A 537 -24.98 13.93 35.32
C LYS A 537 -25.94 13.33 36.34
N LYS A 538 -27.08 13.97 36.57
CA LYS A 538 -28.13 13.47 37.49
C LYS A 538 -28.66 12.11 37.03
N ILE A 539 -28.95 11.96 35.73
CA ILE A 539 -29.36 10.68 35.12
C ILE A 539 -28.29 9.59 35.32
N THR A 540 -27.00 9.94 35.25
CA THR A 540 -25.89 8.98 35.46
C THR A 540 -25.88 8.42 36.89
N VAL A 541 -26.10 9.29 37.88
CA VAL A 541 -26.16 8.89 39.29
C VAL A 541 -27.37 7.96 39.55
N LEU A 542 -28.52 8.30 38.97
CA LEU A 542 -29.73 7.47 39.05
C LEU A 542 -29.54 6.11 38.36
N LEU A 543 -28.92 6.10 37.18
CA LEU A 543 -28.61 4.89 36.42
C LEU A 543 -27.68 3.95 37.20
N ALA A 544 -26.67 4.48 37.90
CA ALA A 544 -25.77 3.67 38.72
C ALA A 544 -26.54 2.88 39.79
N ARG A 545 -27.47 3.54 40.50
CA ARG A 545 -28.33 2.86 41.48
C ARG A 545 -29.36 1.92 40.88
N TYR A 546 -29.85 2.22 39.69
CA TYR A 546 -30.69 1.27 38.95
C TYR A 546 -29.91 -0.02 38.63
N LEU A 547 -28.64 0.08 38.26
CA LEU A 547 -27.79 -1.07 37.96
C LEU A 547 -27.42 -1.86 39.22
N ASP A 548 -27.24 -1.20 40.36
CA ASP A 548 -27.05 -1.87 41.66
C ASP A 548 -28.31 -2.65 42.05
N LEU A 549 -29.50 -2.05 41.92
CA LEU A 549 -30.77 -2.74 42.14
C LEU A 549 -30.92 -3.96 41.21
N GLN A 550 -30.59 -3.81 39.93
CA GLN A 550 -30.58 -4.92 38.97
C GLN A 550 -29.65 -6.05 39.42
N HIS A 551 -28.48 -5.71 39.97
CA HIS A 551 -27.51 -6.67 40.48
C HIS A 551 -28.05 -7.44 41.68
N HIS A 552 -28.59 -6.76 42.69
CA HIS A 552 -29.17 -7.40 43.87
C HIS A 552 -30.39 -8.28 43.51
N LEU A 553 -31.25 -7.83 42.60
CA LEU A 553 -32.37 -8.64 42.09
C LEU A 553 -31.93 -9.91 41.35
N SER A 554 -30.81 -9.83 40.62
CA SER A 554 -30.22 -10.99 39.95
C SER A 554 -29.54 -11.97 40.92
N ALA A 555 -29.16 -11.50 42.11
CA ALA A 555 -28.50 -12.30 43.15
C ALA A 555 -29.47 -12.83 44.22
N ASP A 556 -30.78 -12.57 44.10
CA ASP A 556 -31.80 -12.84 45.14
C ASP A 556 -31.50 -12.17 46.49
N ASP A 557 -30.78 -11.04 46.47
CA ASP A 557 -30.44 -10.27 47.68
C ASP A 557 -31.57 -9.30 48.04
N VAL A 558 -32.39 -9.71 49.02
CA VAL A 558 -33.57 -8.95 49.45
C VAL A 558 -33.19 -7.68 50.22
N GLU A 559 -32.20 -7.74 51.10
CA GLU A 559 -31.76 -6.59 51.90
C GLU A 559 -31.11 -5.52 51.03
N GLY A 560 -30.24 -5.93 50.09
CA GLY A 560 -29.63 -5.04 49.11
C GLY A 560 -30.65 -4.41 48.16
N ALA A 561 -31.63 -5.18 47.68
CA ALA A 561 -32.67 -4.67 46.79
C ALA A 561 -33.60 -3.64 47.47
N LEU A 562 -33.91 -3.81 48.76
CA LEU A 562 -34.74 -2.87 49.52
C LEU A 562 -33.98 -1.56 49.84
N ALA A 563 -32.69 -1.66 50.13
CA ALA A 563 -31.82 -0.50 50.33
C ALA A 563 -31.70 0.33 49.05
N ASP A 564 -31.48 -0.31 47.90
CA ASP A 564 -31.36 0.39 46.61
C ASP A 564 -32.70 0.95 46.12
N SER A 565 -33.83 0.29 46.38
CA SER A 565 -35.15 0.83 46.03
C SER A 565 -35.45 2.12 46.81
N THR A 566 -35.07 2.18 48.08
CA THR A 566 -35.16 3.38 48.94
C THR A 566 -34.22 4.48 48.47
N ALA A 567 -32.97 4.13 48.12
CA ALA A 567 -31.99 5.09 47.62
C ALA A 567 -32.39 5.70 46.25
N LEU A 568 -32.98 4.89 45.36
CA LEU A 568 -33.47 5.33 44.05
C LEU A 568 -34.52 6.45 44.18
N ALA A 569 -35.40 6.37 45.17
CA ALA A 569 -36.41 7.40 45.38
C ALA A 569 -35.79 8.78 45.65
N SER A 570 -34.77 8.84 46.51
CA SER A 570 -34.07 10.09 46.82
C SER A 570 -33.29 10.69 45.64
N LEU A 571 -32.83 9.82 44.72
CA LEU A 571 -32.05 10.23 43.55
C LEU A 571 -32.90 10.57 42.33
N ALA A 572 -34.18 10.19 42.34
CA ALA A 572 -35.08 10.46 41.25
C ALA A 572 -35.69 11.86 41.32
N GLU A 573 -35.93 12.41 42.52
CA GLU A 573 -36.48 13.77 42.70
C GLU A 573 -35.72 14.82 41.86
N PRO A 574 -34.37 14.90 41.91
CA PRO A 574 -33.63 15.89 41.13
C PRO A 574 -33.63 15.62 39.62
N VAL A 575 -33.87 14.37 39.20
CA VAL A 575 -34.00 13.98 37.79
C VAL A 575 -35.38 14.35 37.27
N ILE A 576 -36.45 14.11 38.05
CA ILE A 576 -37.84 14.48 37.71
C ILE A 576 -37.94 15.99 37.53
N THR A 577 -37.45 16.78 38.49
CA THR A 577 -37.42 18.25 38.36
C THR A 577 -36.63 18.68 37.14
N GLY A 578 -35.47 18.06 36.89
CA GLY A 578 -34.64 18.37 35.74
C GLY A 578 -35.25 17.97 34.39
N LEU A 579 -36.15 16.98 34.36
CA LEU A 579 -36.93 16.56 33.19
C LEU A 579 -38.09 17.53 32.93
N ASP A 580 -38.77 18.01 33.97
CA ASP A 580 -39.82 19.03 33.89
C ASP A 580 -39.28 20.39 33.41
N GLU A 581 -38.09 20.77 33.88
CA GLU A 581 -37.42 22.01 33.48
C GLU A 581 -36.94 22.02 32.01
N THR A 582 -36.98 20.88 31.31
CA THR A 582 -36.58 20.83 29.89
C THR A 582 -37.58 21.52 28.96
N GLY A 583 -38.82 21.74 29.40
CA GLY A 583 -39.88 22.37 28.60
C GLY A 583 -40.48 21.47 27.51
N TYR A 584 -40.15 20.17 27.48
CA TYR A 584 -40.74 19.19 26.56
C TYR A 584 -41.85 18.40 27.23
N GLU A 585 -43.01 18.27 26.56
CA GLU A 585 -44.16 17.49 27.03
C GLU A 585 -43.77 16.04 27.36
N GLN A 586 -42.92 15.42 26.53
CA GLN A 586 -42.38 14.07 26.77
C GLN A 586 -41.46 13.97 28.00
N GLY A 587 -40.81 15.07 28.41
CA GLY A 587 -39.96 15.11 29.60
C GLY A 587 -40.78 15.00 30.88
N SER A 588 -41.84 15.79 30.98
CA SER A 588 -42.76 15.77 32.12
C SER A 588 -43.53 14.45 32.23
N ASP A 589 -43.95 13.87 31.10
CA ASP A 589 -44.58 12.54 31.09
C ASP A 589 -43.65 11.45 31.65
N LEU A 590 -42.37 11.47 31.25
CA LEU A 590 -41.37 10.53 31.76
C LEU A 590 -41.04 10.77 33.23
N GLY A 591 -41.05 12.03 33.69
CA GLY A 591 -40.90 12.39 35.11
C GLY A 591 -42.04 11.84 35.97
N ASN A 592 -43.29 12.02 35.53
CA ASN A 592 -44.47 11.48 36.20
C ASN A 592 -44.44 9.95 36.25
N GLN A 593 -44.10 9.30 35.13
CA GLN A 593 -44.01 7.85 35.04
C GLN A 593 -42.89 7.29 35.93
N LEU A 594 -41.75 7.98 36.01
CA LEU A 594 -40.66 7.62 36.93
C LEU A 594 -41.09 7.74 38.41
N SER A 595 -41.86 8.78 38.75
CA SER A 595 -42.42 8.96 40.10
C SER A 595 -43.38 7.83 40.48
N GLU A 596 -44.28 7.43 39.57
CA GLU A 596 -45.20 6.31 39.77
C GLU A 596 -44.44 4.98 39.94
N ASP A 597 -43.44 4.72 39.10
CA ASP A 597 -42.62 3.51 39.14
C ASP A 597 -41.86 3.37 40.47
N ILE A 598 -41.36 4.50 40.99
CA ILE A 598 -40.66 4.53 42.28
C ILE A 598 -41.62 4.32 43.43
N ARG A 599 -42.82 4.90 43.37
CA ARG A 599 -43.85 4.68 44.39
C ARG A 599 -44.22 3.20 44.50
N LEU A 600 -44.33 2.49 43.36
CA LEU A 600 -44.59 1.06 43.32
C LEU A 600 -43.47 0.25 44.00
N LEU A 601 -42.21 0.65 43.81
CA LEU A 601 -41.07 0.03 44.47
C LEU A 601 -41.00 0.30 45.99
N GLN A 602 -41.48 1.45 46.45
CA GLN A 602 -41.51 1.79 47.88
C GLN A 602 -42.60 1.03 48.65
N THR A 603 -43.67 0.62 47.98
CA THR A 603 -44.77 -0.16 48.58
C THR A 603 -44.53 -1.68 48.54
N ALA A 604 -43.38 -2.12 48.02
CA ALA A 604 -43.07 -3.54 47.88
C ALA A 604 -42.63 -4.15 49.22
N GLU A 605 -43.28 -5.22 49.66
CA GLU A 605 -42.97 -5.94 50.90
C GLU A 605 -42.25 -7.27 50.66
N SER A 606 -42.30 -7.79 49.44
CA SER A 606 -41.64 -9.05 49.04
C SER A 606 -40.71 -8.89 47.84
N LEU A 607 -39.79 -9.83 47.65
CA LEU A 607 -38.87 -9.86 46.51
C LEU A 607 -39.61 -9.88 45.16
N ASP A 608 -40.75 -10.56 45.09
CA ASP A 608 -41.57 -10.64 43.87
C ASP A 608 -42.30 -9.32 43.59
N ASP A 609 -42.65 -8.56 44.63
CA ASP A 609 -43.20 -7.20 44.48
C ASP A 609 -42.13 -6.23 43.94
N ILE A 610 -40.89 -6.33 44.43
CA ILE A 610 -39.77 -5.51 43.93
C ILE A 610 -39.48 -5.86 42.46
N ARG A 611 -39.52 -7.14 42.08
CA ARG A 611 -39.37 -7.58 40.68
C ARG A 611 -40.47 -7.05 39.78
N SER A 612 -41.70 -7.04 40.29
CA SER A 612 -42.86 -6.52 39.57
C SER A 612 -42.77 -5.01 39.38
N GLY A 613 -42.33 -4.26 40.40
CA GLY A 613 -42.08 -2.82 40.33
C GLY A 613 -40.84 -2.44 39.50
N PHE A 614 -39.83 -3.32 39.41
CA PHE A 614 -38.62 -3.10 38.63
C PHE A 614 -38.89 -3.07 37.12
N TYR A 615 -39.89 -3.79 36.62
CA TYR A 615 -40.19 -3.85 35.19
C TYR A 615 -40.71 -2.52 34.61
N PRO A 616 -41.72 -1.86 35.20
CA PRO A 616 -42.11 -0.50 34.82
C PRO A 616 -40.92 0.49 34.89
N LEU A 617 -40.20 0.51 36.02
CA LEU A 617 -39.03 1.38 36.21
C LEU A 617 -37.99 1.18 35.09
N SER A 618 -37.74 -0.06 34.73
CA SER A 618 -36.79 -0.43 33.68
C SER A 618 -37.18 0.11 32.29
N LYS A 619 -38.48 0.08 31.95
CA LYS A 619 -38.98 0.67 30.69
C LYS A 619 -38.81 2.18 30.69
N THR A 620 -39.17 2.83 31.79
CA THR A 620 -39.07 4.29 31.93
C THR A 620 -37.61 4.73 31.89
N MET A 621 -36.72 4.03 32.59
CA MET A 621 -35.28 4.28 32.56
C MET A 621 -34.69 4.12 31.15
N THR A 622 -35.12 3.09 30.42
CA THR A 622 -34.71 2.88 29.02
C THR A 622 -35.10 4.08 28.16
N ARG A 623 -36.33 4.58 28.28
CA ARG A 623 -36.80 5.76 27.53
C ARG A 623 -36.06 7.04 27.92
N ILE A 624 -35.82 7.26 29.21
CA ILE A 624 -35.07 8.43 29.69
C ILE A 624 -33.67 8.45 29.10
N ILE A 625 -32.97 7.31 29.12
CA ILE A 625 -31.61 7.19 28.57
C ILE A 625 -31.62 7.37 27.04
N GLU A 626 -32.63 6.85 26.33
CA GLU A 626 -32.75 7.01 24.88
C GLU A 626 -33.02 8.46 24.46
N THR A 627 -33.81 9.20 25.24
CA THR A 627 -34.20 10.57 24.91
C THR A 627 -33.17 11.61 25.37
N PHE A 628 -32.61 11.45 26.57
CA PHE A 628 -31.79 12.48 27.23
C PHE A 628 -30.31 12.09 27.38
N GLY A 629 -29.96 10.82 27.18
CA GLY A 629 -28.60 10.31 27.31
C GLY A 629 -28.07 10.31 28.75
N SER A 630 -26.81 9.95 28.91
CA SER A 630 -26.10 9.97 30.20
C SER A 630 -24.69 10.60 30.03
N SER A 631 -24.00 10.89 31.14
CA SER A 631 -22.65 11.47 31.11
C SER A 631 -21.54 10.43 31.02
N ASP A 632 -21.80 9.17 31.40
CA ASP A 632 -20.84 8.09 31.17
C ASP A 632 -20.80 7.74 29.67
N SER A 633 -19.65 7.33 29.14
CA SER A 633 -19.53 6.89 27.73
C SER A 633 -19.59 5.37 27.61
N LYS A 634 -20.13 4.69 28.62
CA LYS A 634 -20.15 3.22 28.68
C LYS A 634 -21.35 2.67 27.89
N PRO A 635 -21.16 1.60 27.10
CA PRO A 635 -22.25 0.98 26.37
C PRO A 635 -23.25 0.35 27.33
N LEU A 636 -24.54 0.64 27.15
CA LEU A 636 -25.63 -0.04 27.84
C LEU A 636 -26.29 -1.04 26.90
N PHE A 637 -26.79 -2.13 27.45
CA PHE A 637 -27.48 -3.19 26.73
C PHE A 637 -28.91 -3.29 27.24
N VAL A 638 -29.88 -3.37 26.32
CA VAL A 638 -31.25 -3.75 26.65
C VAL A 638 -31.37 -5.24 26.42
N LEU A 639 -31.57 -5.97 27.52
CA LEU A 639 -31.81 -7.39 27.54
C LEU A 639 -33.31 -7.67 27.62
N PHE A 640 -33.72 -8.87 27.23
CA PHE A 640 -35.09 -9.32 27.23
C PHE A 640 -35.22 -10.75 27.75
N CYS A 641 -36.22 -10.99 28.60
CA CYS A 641 -36.61 -12.30 29.07
C CYS A 641 -38.00 -12.63 28.51
N PRO A 642 -38.15 -13.65 27.65
CA PRO A 642 -39.43 -14.00 27.05
C PRO A 642 -40.42 -14.63 28.04
N MET A 643 -39.94 -15.29 29.10
CA MET A 643 -40.78 -16.05 30.05
C MET A 643 -41.37 -15.20 31.18
N ALA A 644 -40.81 -14.00 31.42
CA ALA A 644 -41.21 -13.14 32.52
C ALA A 644 -42.71 -12.76 32.47
N PHE A 645 -43.35 -12.70 33.64
CA PHE A 645 -44.76 -12.32 33.84
C PHE A 645 -45.74 -13.12 32.95
N ASP A 646 -45.79 -14.43 33.13
CA ASP A 646 -46.67 -15.35 32.37
C ASP A 646 -46.46 -15.28 30.85
N ASN A 647 -45.19 -15.32 30.39
CA ASN A 647 -44.80 -15.21 28.98
C ASN A 647 -45.18 -13.90 28.29
N LYS A 648 -45.49 -12.83 29.04
CA LYS A 648 -45.69 -11.49 28.48
C LYS A 648 -44.36 -10.82 28.09
N GLY A 649 -43.27 -11.25 28.70
CA GLY A 649 -41.91 -10.82 28.40
C GLY A 649 -41.53 -9.48 29.03
N ALA A 650 -40.26 -9.37 29.46
CA ALA A 650 -39.76 -8.20 30.16
C ALA A 650 -38.36 -7.76 29.70
N THR A 651 -38.11 -6.45 29.67
CA THR A 651 -36.84 -5.85 29.24
C THR A 651 -36.12 -5.16 30.39
N TRP A 652 -34.79 -5.21 30.40
CA TRP A 652 -33.97 -4.47 31.35
C TRP A 652 -32.68 -3.91 30.78
N LEU A 653 -32.16 -2.86 31.40
CA LEU A 653 -30.86 -2.28 31.09
C LEU A 653 -29.76 -2.99 31.86
N SER A 654 -28.63 -3.23 31.21
CA SER A 654 -27.41 -3.73 31.86
C SER A 654 -26.17 -3.05 31.30
N ALA A 655 -25.12 -2.99 32.12
CA ALA A 655 -23.80 -2.49 31.72
C ALA A 655 -22.95 -3.56 31.01
N SER A 656 -23.45 -4.78 30.81
CA SER A 656 -22.72 -5.89 30.18
C SER A 656 -23.60 -6.68 29.20
N GLU A 657 -22.97 -7.29 28.19
CA GLU A 657 -23.60 -8.32 27.33
C GLU A 657 -23.91 -9.61 28.10
N LYS A 658 -23.27 -9.83 29.27
CA LYS A 658 -23.53 -11.01 30.10
C LYS A 658 -24.92 -10.92 30.73
N ILE A 659 -25.74 -11.93 30.45
CA ILE A 659 -27.11 -12.01 30.93
C ILE A 659 -27.10 -12.30 32.44
N LYS A 660 -27.64 -11.36 33.21
CA LYS A 660 -27.99 -11.53 34.63
C LYS A 660 -29.46 -11.17 34.78
N ASN A 661 -30.33 -12.17 34.86
CA ASN A 661 -31.78 -11.98 34.84
C ASN A 661 -32.29 -11.50 36.22
N PRO A 662 -32.83 -10.27 36.33
CA PRO A 662 -33.32 -9.74 37.61
C PRO A 662 -34.70 -10.29 38.01
N TYR A 663 -35.45 -10.87 37.06
CA TYR A 663 -36.83 -11.35 37.30
C TYR A 663 -36.88 -12.77 37.87
N TYR A 664 -35.89 -13.60 37.56
CA TYR A 664 -35.81 -14.98 38.06
C TYR A 664 -34.59 -15.26 38.95
N GLY A 665 -33.72 -14.25 39.15
CA GLY A 665 -32.59 -14.35 40.06
C GLY A 665 -31.67 -15.53 39.75
N THR A 666 -31.25 -16.24 40.80
CA THR A 666 -30.37 -17.40 40.71
C THR A 666 -30.99 -18.60 40.00
N MET A 667 -32.33 -18.71 39.97
CA MET A 667 -33.02 -19.84 39.33
C MET A 667 -32.78 -19.88 37.81
N MET A 668 -32.70 -18.72 37.15
CA MET A 668 -32.51 -18.62 35.70
C MET A 668 -31.60 -17.42 35.33
N LEU A 669 -30.46 -17.32 36.02
CA LEU A 669 -29.55 -16.17 35.92
C LEU A 669 -29.12 -15.82 34.49
N ASN A 670 -28.80 -16.84 33.69
CA ASN A 670 -28.30 -16.67 32.32
C ASN A 670 -29.42 -16.70 31.26
N CYS A 671 -30.69 -16.74 31.67
CA CYS A 671 -31.82 -16.83 30.75
C CYS A 671 -32.24 -15.45 30.23
N GLY A 672 -32.20 -15.26 28.92
CA GLY A 672 -32.63 -14.05 28.23
C GLY A 672 -31.92 -13.91 26.89
N GLU A 673 -32.09 -12.76 26.25
CA GLU A 673 -31.32 -12.38 25.06
C GLU A 673 -31.01 -10.88 25.08
N VAL A 674 -29.85 -10.51 24.53
CA VAL A 674 -29.52 -9.10 24.29
C VAL A 674 -30.31 -8.64 23.06
N ARG A 675 -31.23 -7.68 23.25
CA ARG A 675 -32.06 -7.13 22.17
C ARG A 675 -31.33 -6.02 21.42
N ARG A 676 -30.76 -5.06 22.12
CA ARG A 676 -30.14 -3.88 21.50
C ARG A 676 -29.10 -3.24 22.42
N GLN A 677 -28.16 -2.50 21.85
CA GLN A 677 -27.18 -1.70 22.59
C GLN A 677 -27.54 -0.21 22.45
N ILE A 678 -27.51 0.52 23.56
CA ILE A 678 -27.74 1.96 23.61
C ILE A 678 -26.37 2.65 23.70
N SER A 679 -26.13 3.58 22.77
CA SER A 679 -25.00 4.50 22.82
C SER A 679 -25.46 5.77 23.54
N GLN A 680 -24.80 6.07 24.67
CA GLN A 680 -25.00 7.31 25.43
C GLN A 680 -24.42 8.51 24.70
#